data_AF-A0A9K3PAM6-F1
#
_entry.id   AF-A0A9K3PAM6-F1
#
_cell.length_a   1.000
_cell.length_b   1.000
_cell.length_c   1.000
_cell.angle_alpha   90.00
_cell.angle_beta   90.00
_cell.angle_gamma   90.00
#
_symmetry.space_group_name_H-M   'P 1'
#
loop_
_entity.id
_entity.type
_entity.pdbx_description
1 polymer ?
#
loop_
_entity_poly.entity_id
_entity_poly.type
_entity_poly.pdbx_seq_one_letter_code
_entity_poly.pdbx_strand_id
1 'polypeptide(L)'
;MVHAESLIVAVKAAKTKTKYARDAAKAAIGEREAKLKCLEYEKENRSNGQLAIDNFTPPKAPLALARAYDDISCGEMVFVQPDLSPGKCRHGGLDHVIDFEGTGPSRTFAVRYHQSSLMGATTESGISYKDISRMPDGAWEITSSNRKRSASATIVYQTQPSKKEKSMTLVEQLVEARARGMGKGWRAKQLGVFNPNCQVAKGIDHDFLFMADYQFLVGWMAASDSGKTNTKGQDRRKNGKFTGTGAKASKAISLSYLHFAWGVGKNYGQRLKEKYPNGISRSSPTTQPTTGTKKEPESRNVIDSYEAASRFFTDKELFLQTRMHQMRKEDDHLAFEGGAAARERNNEYRRLATVAWNSLDDQTKAYWESKRRSHLALQPHMRDRIIECFRANPSKSYRQVEEEINGWCSNTTIHKWLSSQDGYCLYVQRPLPLLSREQMAKHVKFSKLVVDDFWGLPPTTKVLLIHYDEKWFYGFVGRANAKMAEKVGLDKVQAFLHHKSHINKVMCVAFTGYAFEGNMENGGHGLKLGFYRCNAAKIAKKQVRQSRRDEHGNLRYDGEIKRKKGDCYMVDCVVTGSDQGTSDNPKFSLKSLFEEQIFSLVESLLKDNYEGFIPVIQGDNAGPHIDAEYINYVKGYCLEKGWVWAPQAPQMPHANNLDLAIFPAMSRRHSALLGEYSNTEAPAEEIWNAALSVWKDLPNSTVARGFILGKRILNEVIRSKGDNTFLTRKDFHSDVRHDFEDTFNGIKKKVRVL
;
A
#
# COMPACT_ATOMS: atom_id res chain seq x y z
N MET A 1 -27.36 82.18 17.17
CA MET A 1 -28.03 80.91 16.79
C MET A 1 -27.05 79.81 16.41
N VAL A 2 -26.07 80.06 15.53
CA VAL A 2 -25.08 79.04 15.05
C VAL A 2 -24.30 78.33 16.17
N HIS A 3 -24.02 78.99 17.30
CA HIS A 3 -23.29 78.40 18.43
C HIS A 3 -24.14 77.41 19.27
N ALA A 4 -25.46 77.64 19.35
CA ALA A 4 -26.37 76.78 20.11
C ALA A 4 -26.64 75.45 19.39
N GLU A 5 -26.72 75.48 18.05
CA GLU A 5 -26.90 74.28 17.23
C GLU A 5 -25.69 73.35 17.27
N SER A 6 -24.47 73.91 17.26
CA SER A 6 -23.22 73.15 17.39
C SER A 6 -23.12 72.40 18.74
N LEU A 7 -23.51 73.06 19.84
CA LEU A 7 -23.57 72.46 21.17
C LEU A 7 -24.59 71.31 21.26
N ILE A 8 -25.75 71.45 20.63
CA ILE A 8 -26.77 70.39 20.59
C ILE A 8 -26.28 69.16 19.82
N VAL A 9 -25.58 69.37 18.69
CA VAL A 9 -24.99 68.28 17.90
C VAL A 9 -23.89 67.55 18.69
N ALA A 10 -23.01 68.30 19.37
CA ALA A 10 -21.97 67.73 20.22
C ALA A 10 -22.53 66.91 21.40
N VAL A 11 -23.59 67.39 22.06
CA VAL A 11 -24.27 66.67 23.14
C VAL A 11 -24.97 65.40 22.62
N LYS A 12 -25.59 65.44 21.44
CA LYS A 12 -26.19 64.25 20.81
C LYS A 12 -25.12 63.21 20.44
N ALA A 13 -23.98 63.64 19.90
CA ALA A 13 -22.86 62.76 19.59
C ALA A 13 -22.28 62.12 20.85
N ALA A 14 -22.09 62.90 21.92
CA ALA A 14 -21.63 62.39 23.21
C ALA A 14 -22.61 61.37 23.83
N LYS A 15 -23.91 61.66 23.85
CA LYS A 15 -24.95 60.72 24.33
C LYS A 15 -24.97 59.42 23.52
N THR A 16 -24.79 59.52 22.21
CA THR A 16 -24.72 58.38 21.30
C THR A 16 -23.49 57.52 21.60
N LYS A 17 -22.31 58.15 21.77
CA LYS A 17 -21.07 57.46 22.15
C LYS A 17 -21.19 56.76 23.50
N THR A 18 -21.79 57.41 24.50
CA THR A 18 -22.03 56.81 25.83
C THR A 18 -23.01 55.64 25.77
N LYS A 19 -24.07 55.74 24.94
CA LYS A 19 -25.00 54.64 24.73
C LYS A 19 -24.29 53.44 24.08
N TYR A 20 -23.53 53.64 23.01
CA TYR A 20 -22.76 52.58 22.37
C TYR A 20 -21.76 51.92 23.34
N ALA A 21 -21.06 52.71 24.16
CA ALA A 21 -20.15 52.17 25.17
C ALA A 21 -20.88 51.31 26.21
N ARG A 22 -22.06 51.75 26.69
CA ARG A 22 -22.88 50.98 27.62
C ARG A 22 -23.41 49.68 27.00
N ASP A 23 -23.90 49.75 25.77
CA ASP A 23 -24.43 48.58 25.05
C ASP A 23 -23.31 47.57 24.77
N ALA A 24 -22.11 48.04 24.41
CA ALA A 24 -20.92 47.20 24.24
C ALA A 24 -20.48 46.54 25.55
N ALA A 25 -20.48 47.28 26.66
CA ALA A 25 -20.16 46.73 27.99
C ALA A 25 -21.16 45.64 28.42
N LYS A 26 -22.47 45.87 28.20
CA LYS A 26 -23.50 44.88 28.49
C LYS A 26 -23.37 43.63 27.61
N ALA A 27 -23.05 43.80 26.33
CA ALA A 27 -22.79 42.69 25.42
C ALA A 27 -21.54 41.89 25.85
N ALA A 28 -20.47 42.56 26.31
CA ALA A 28 -19.26 41.90 26.79
C ALA A 28 -19.50 41.08 28.06
N ILE A 29 -20.33 41.58 29.00
CA ILE A 29 -20.72 40.82 30.20
C ILE A 29 -21.52 39.57 29.78
N GLY A 30 -22.52 39.73 28.92
CA GLY A 30 -23.32 38.61 28.44
C GLY A 30 -22.50 37.57 27.69
N GLU A 31 -21.52 37.99 26.88
CA GLU A 31 -20.58 37.07 26.20
C GLU A 31 -19.67 36.35 27.19
N ARG A 32 -19.20 37.02 28.26
CA ARG A 32 -18.39 36.39 29.31
C ARG A 32 -19.17 35.31 30.05
N GLU A 33 -20.41 35.58 30.44
CA GLU A 33 -21.30 34.59 31.08
C GLU A 33 -21.59 33.40 30.15
N ALA A 34 -21.89 33.70 28.89
CA ALA A 34 -22.10 32.71 27.84
C ALA A 34 -20.86 31.82 27.65
N LYS A 35 -19.66 32.41 27.60
CA LYS A 35 -18.40 31.69 27.46
C LYS A 35 -18.10 30.82 28.68
N LEU A 36 -18.34 31.31 29.90
CA LEU A 36 -18.19 30.51 31.13
C LEU A 36 -19.09 29.27 31.10
N LYS A 37 -20.36 29.43 30.71
CA LYS A 37 -21.30 28.31 30.54
C LYS A 37 -20.80 27.30 29.51
N CYS A 38 -20.27 27.77 28.37
CA CYS A 38 -19.64 26.90 27.37
C CYS A 38 -18.45 26.14 27.96
N LEU A 39 -17.54 26.80 28.68
CA LEU A 39 -16.35 26.18 29.27
C LEU A 39 -16.72 25.12 30.34
N GLU A 40 -17.73 25.38 31.16
CA GLU A 40 -18.27 24.39 32.10
C GLU A 40 -18.83 23.17 31.37
N TYR A 41 -19.65 23.40 30.34
CA TYR A 41 -20.19 22.32 29.51
C TYR A 41 -19.09 21.52 28.80
N GLU A 42 -18.03 22.17 28.32
CA GLU A 42 -16.86 21.50 27.75
C GLU A 42 -16.14 20.64 28.77
N LYS A 43 -15.95 21.12 30.01
CA LYS A 43 -15.33 20.34 31.08
C LYS A 43 -16.14 19.09 31.40
N GLU A 44 -17.47 19.23 31.52
CA GLU A 44 -18.38 18.10 31.74
C GLU A 44 -18.38 17.10 30.58
N ASN A 45 -18.38 17.59 29.33
CA ASN A 45 -18.36 16.73 28.15
C ASN A 45 -16.99 16.08 27.94
N ARG A 46 -15.90 16.74 28.36
CA ARG A 46 -14.58 16.11 28.41
C ARG A 46 -14.55 15.05 29.49
N SER A 47 -15.03 15.30 30.71
CA SER A 47 -15.06 14.28 31.77
C SER A 47 -15.97 13.08 31.45
N ASN A 48 -17.07 13.30 30.71
CA ASN A 48 -18.02 12.25 30.30
C ASN A 48 -17.64 11.55 28.97
N GLY A 49 -16.97 12.27 28.06
CA GLY A 49 -16.53 11.83 26.74
C GLY A 49 -15.10 11.27 26.72
N GLN A 50 -14.31 11.52 27.78
CA GLN A 50 -13.21 10.65 28.18
C GLN A 50 -13.82 9.33 28.71
N LEU A 51 -14.40 8.53 27.82
CA LEU A 51 -13.97 7.13 27.82
C LEU A 51 -12.47 7.22 27.95
N ALA A 52 -11.89 6.59 28.97
CA ALA A 52 -10.47 6.32 29.02
C ALA A 52 -10.01 5.93 27.61
N ILE A 53 -9.50 6.90 26.84
CA ILE A 53 -8.34 6.64 26.02
C ILE A 53 -7.40 6.19 27.11
N ASP A 54 -7.09 4.90 27.18
CA ASP A 54 -6.16 4.35 28.16
C ASP A 54 -4.86 5.14 28.02
N ASN A 55 -4.81 6.26 28.72
CA ASN A 55 -3.70 7.16 28.84
C ASN A 55 -2.76 6.36 29.71
N PHE A 56 -1.94 5.55 29.04
CA PHE A 56 -0.93 4.73 29.66
C PHE A 56 -1.49 3.82 30.78
N THR A 57 -1.99 2.63 30.43
CA THR A 57 -1.93 1.53 31.39
C THR A 57 -0.53 0.91 31.22
N PRO A 58 0.45 1.14 32.14
CA PRO A 58 1.53 0.18 32.22
C PRO A 58 0.86 -1.16 32.52
N PRO A 59 1.16 -2.25 31.82
CA PRO A 59 0.81 -3.53 32.37
C PRO A 59 1.47 -3.57 33.75
N LYS A 60 0.67 -3.56 34.82
CA LYS A 60 1.08 -4.30 36.02
C LYS A 60 1.54 -5.63 35.47
N ALA A 61 2.81 -5.98 35.70
CA ALA A 61 3.35 -7.29 35.33
C ALA A 61 2.25 -8.30 35.60
N PRO A 62 1.78 -9.05 34.58
CA PRO A 62 0.48 -9.68 34.65
C PRO A 62 0.43 -10.52 35.93
N LEU A 63 -0.40 -10.07 36.88
CA LEU A 63 -0.99 -10.94 37.88
C LEU A 63 -1.49 -12.11 37.07
N ALA A 64 -0.83 -13.25 37.26
CA ALA A 64 -1.00 -14.47 36.49
C ALA A 64 -2.46 -14.60 36.09
N LEU A 65 -2.76 -14.34 34.81
CA LEU A 65 -4.08 -14.57 34.26
C LEU A 65 -4.34 -16.04 34.58
N ALA A 66 -5.29 -16.28 35.48
CA ALA A 66 -5.82 -17.59 35.75
C ALA A 66 -6.44 -18.10 34.44
N ARG A 67 -5.58 -18.69 33.59
CA ARG A 67 -6.00 -19.43 32.42
C ARG A 67 -6.74 -20.65 32.95
N ALA A 68 -7.95 -20.87 32.44
CA ALA A 68 -8.61 -22.15 32.60
C ALA A 68 -7.62 -23.24 32.17
N TYR A 69 -7.35 -24.19 33.06
CA TYR A 69 -6.24 -25.15 32.92
C TYR A 69 -6.60 -26.38 32.05
N ASP A 70 -7.64 -26.29 31.22
CA ASP A 70 -8.20 -27.45 30.50
C ASP A 70 -8.18 -27.35 28.96
N ASP A 71 -7.57 -26.31 28.37
CA ASP A 71 -7.79 -25.95 26.96
C ASP A 71 -6.83 -26.59 25.93
N ILE A 72 -5.88 -27.45 26.35
CA ILE A 72 -4.91 -28.10 25.45
C ILE A 72 -5.19 -29.61 25.37
N SER A 73 -5.46 -30.11 24.15
CA SER A 73 -5.80 -31.52 23.87
C SER A 73 -4.80 -32.20 22.93
N CYS A 74 -4.79 -33.54 22.90
CA CYS A 74 -3.98 -34.28 21.93
C CYS A 74 -4.36 -33.91 20.49
N GLY A 75 -3.35 -33.75 19.64
CA GLY A 75 -3.49 -33.28 18.26
C GLY A 75 -3.43 -31.77 18.09
N GLU A 76 -3.41 -30.98 19.17
CA GLU A 76 -3.25 -29.53 19.05
C GLU A 76 -1.79 -29.12 18.84
N MET A 77 -1.60 -28.13 17.97
CA MET A 77 -0.28 -27.56 17.68
C MET A 77 0.11 -26.56 18.78
N VAL A 78 1.25 -26.80 19.39
CA VAL A 78 1.75 -26.08 20.54
C VAL A 78 3.19 -25.65 20.31
N PHE A 79 3.56 -24.53 20.92
CA PHE A 79 4.94 -24.12 21.05
C PHE A 79 5.43 -24.42 22.47
N VAL A 80 6.53 -25.15 22.57
CA VAL A 80 7.18 -25.51 23.84
C VAL A 80 8.47 -24.71 23.99
N GLN A 81 8.66 -24.06 25.14
CA GLN A 81 9.88 -23.32 25.41
C GLN A 81 11.07 -24.26 25.63
N PRO A 82 12.25 -23.96 25.05
CA PRO A 82 13.48 -24.69 25.36
C PRO A 82 13.90 -24.45 26.82
N ASP A 83 14.34 -25.51 27.49
CA ASP A 83 14.94 -25.45 28.83
C ASP A 83 16.19 -26.34 28.84
N LEU A 84 17.35 -25.67 28.80
CA LEU A 84 18.69 -26.29 28.81
C LEU A 84 19.39 -26.10 30.16
N SER A 85 18.64 -25.82 31.23
CA SER A 85 19.21 -25.70 32.57
C SER A 85 19.85 -27.03 33.03
N PRO A 86 20.90 -27.01 33.87
CA PRO A 86 21.60 -28.23 34.28
C PRO A 86 20.66 -29.29 34.85
N GLY A 87 20.65 -30.49 34.24
CA GLY A 87 19.74 -31.59 34.61
C GLY A 87 18.43 -31.66 33.81
N LYS A 88 18.17 -30.68 32.94
CA LYS A 88 17.06 -30.68 31.97
C LYS A 88 17.60 -30.49 30.56
N CYS A 89 17.15 -31.31 29.62
CA CYS A 89 17.55 -31.22 28.21
C CYS A 89 16.30 -31.16 27.34
N ARG A 90 15.55 -30.05 27.46
CA ARG A 90 14.36 -29.79 26.66
C ARG A 90 14.73 -28.88 25.50
N HIS A 91 14.68 -29.42 24.28
CA HIS A 91 15.04 -28.69 23.08
C HIS A 91 13.97 -27.69 22.66
N GLY A 92 12.70 -27.96 23.01
CA GLY A 92 11.57 -27.10 22.69
C GLY A 92 11.32 -26.97 21.18
N GLY A 93 10.24 -26.28 20.80
CA GLY A 93 9.85 -26.12 19.40
C GLY A 93 8.36 -26.18 19.17
N LEU A 94 7.98 -26.14 17.89
CA LEU A 94 6.59 -26.16 17.44
C LEU A 94 6.22 -27.56 16.95
N ASP A 95 5.29 -28.24 17.61
CA ASP A 95 4.67 -29.46 17.07
C ASP A 95 3.39 -29.84 17.84
N HIS A 96 2.88 -31.05 17.65
CA HIS A 96 1.61 -31.51 18.18
C HIS A 96 1.77 -32.23 19.52
N VAL A 97 0.84 -31.96 20.42
CA VAL A 97 0.65 -32.75 21.64
C VAL A 97 0.20 -34.15 21.24
N ILE A 98 0.92 -35.17 21.69
CA ILE A 98 0.57 -36.57 21.42
C ILE A 98 -0.08 -37.25 22.62
N ASP A 99 0.20 -36.77 23.84
CA ASP A 99 -0.35 -37.32 25.07
C ASP A 99 -0.30 -36.29 26.21
N PHE A 100 -1.05 -36.53 27.28
CA PHE A 100 -0.98 -35.74 28.51
C PHE A 100 -1.34 -36.58 29.74
N GLU A 101 -0.75 -36.23 30.89
CA GLU A 101 -1.01 -36.88 32.18
C GLU A 101 -1.36 -35.83 33.24
N GLY A 102 -2.35 -36.15 34.10
CA GLY A 102 -2.82 -35.27 35.18
C GLY A 102 -3.99 -34.35 34.79
N THR A 103 -4.48 -33.56 35.76
CA THR A 103 -5.61 -32.63 35.60
C THR A 103 -5.26 -31.23 36.11
N GLY A 104 -5.78 -30.20 35.46
CA GLY A 104 -5.56 -28.81 35.87
C GLY A 104 -4.08 -28.36 35.86
N PRO A 105 -3.61 -27.58 36.85
CA PRO A 105 -2.27 -26.96 36.83
C PRO A 105 -1.09 -27.93 37.01
N SER A 106 -1.34 -29.17 37.44
CA SER A 106 -0.34 -30.24 37.53
C SER A 106 -0.25 -31.09 36.26
N ARG A 107 -1.08 -30.80 35.25
CA ARG A 107 -1.08 -31.51 33.97
C ARG A 107 0.24 -31.32 33.25
N THR A 108 0.78 -32.43 32.75
CA THR A 108 1.97 -32.45 31.92
C THR A 108 1.67 -33.03 30.54
N PHE A 109 2.41 -32.60 29.54
CA PHE A 109 2.18 -32.93 28.14
C PHE A 109 3.38 -33.68 27.55
N ALA A 110 3.09 -34.56 26.59
CA ALA A 110 4.07 -35.13 25.69
C ALA A 110 3.88 -34.54 24.29
N VAL A 111 4.95 -33.98 23.74
CA VAL A 111 4.95 -33.34 22.41
C VAL A 111 5.94 -34.09 21.52
N ARG A 112 5.50 -34.48 20.33
CA ARG A 112 6.35 -35.16 19.35
C ARG A 112 6.79 -34.19 18.27
N TYR A 113 8.09 -33.93 18.20
CA TYR A 113 8.67 -33.09 17.16
C TYR A 113 8.99 -33.91 15.91
N HIS A 114 8.43 -33.54 14.78
CA HIS A 114 8.78 -34.01 13.46
C HIS A 114 10.10 -33.35 13.05
N GLN A 115 11.20 -34.06 13.30
CA GLN A 115 12.51 -33.54 12.93
C GLN A 115 12.77 -33.57 11.42
N SER A 116 13.51 -32.54 10.97
CA SER A 116 14.15 -32.50 9.66
C SER A 116 15.13 -33.67 9.51
N SER A 117 15.21 -34.21 8.30
CA SER A 117 15.99 -35.36 7.73
C SER A 117 17.35 -35.83 8.32
N LEU A 118 17.87 -35.35 9.44
CA LEU A 118 19.18 -35.70 10.00
C LEU A 118 19.16 -36.27 11.45
N MET A 119 18.04 -36.18 12.17
CA MET A 119 17.87 -36.78 13.51
C MET A 119 16.43 -37.33 13.57
N GLY A 120 16.21 -38.53 14.11
CA GLY A 120 14.90 -39.20 14.12
C GLY A 120 13.86 -38.48 14.99
N ALA A 121 12.57 -38.74 14.79
CA ALA A 121 11.50 -38.07 15.54
C ALA A 121 11.71 -38.16 17.06
N THR A 122 11.84 -37.02 17.73
CA THR A 122 12.05 -36.93 19.19
C THR A 122 10.74 -36.59 19.88
N THR A 123 10.41 -37.32 20.94
CA THR A 123 9.26 -37.02 21.81
C THR A 123 9.78 -36.51 23.14
N GLU A 124 9.29 -35.35 23.59
CA GLU A 124 9.58 -34.80 24.91
C GLU A 124 8.32 -34.93 25.78
N SER A 125 8.44 -35.56 26.95
CA SER A 125 7.36 -35.75 27.92
C SER A 125 7.61 -34.96 29.21
N GLY A 126 6.58 -34.83 30.06
CA GLY A 126 6.68 -34.10 31.32
C GLY A 126 6.71 -32.57 31.17
N ILE A 127 6.15 -32.03 30.08
CA ILE A 127 6.12 -30.58 29.82
C ILE A 127 4.99 -29.95 30.64
N SER A 128 5.30 -29.00 31.52
CA SER A 128 4.29 -28.31 32.34
C SER A 128 3.50 -27.29 31.52
N TYR A 129 2.28 -26.98 31.96
CA TYR A 129 1.43 -25.91 31.40
C TYR A 129 2.15 -24.55 31.31
N LYS A 130 3.16 -24.29 32.16
CA LYS A 130 3.95 -23.04 32.14
C LYS A 130 4.89 -22.95 30.93
N ASP A 131 5.28 -24.09 30.37
CA ASP A 131 6.32 -24.20 29.35
C ASP A 131 5.76 -24.48 27.96
N ILE A 132 4.43 -24.54 27.83
CA ILE A 132 3.69 -24.89 26.61
C ILE A 132 2.65 -23.79 26.30
N SER A 133 2.49 -23.45 25.03
CA SER A 133 1.51 -22.45 24.58
C SER A 133 0.80 -22.93 23.32
N ARG A 134 -0.54 -22.88 23.33
CA ARG A 134 -1.36 -23.14 22.15
C ARG A 134 -1.14 -22.06 21.10
N MET A 135 -0.99 -22.47 19.84
CA MET A 135 -0.88 -21.54 18.72
C MET A 135 -2.26 -21.23 18.13
N PRO A 136 -2.54 -19.98 17.71
CA PRO A 136 -3.76 -19.66 16.99
C PRO A 136 -3.83 -20.40 15.65
N ASP A 137 -5.00 -20.90 15.29
CA ASP A 137 -5.23 -21.58 14.00
C ASP A 137 -4.80 -20.68 12.83
N GLY A 138 -3.87 -21.19 12.00
CA GLY A 138 -3.36 -20.50 10.80
C GLY A 138 -2.00 -19.78 10.95
N ALA A 139 -1.37 -19.77 12.12
CA ALA A 139 -0.07 -19.09 12.32
C ALA A 139 1.14 -19.80 11.67
N TRP A 140 1.02 -21.08 11.27
CA TRP A 140 2.15 -21.92 10.83
C TRP A 140 2.40 -21.92 9.32
N GLU A 141 1.49 -21.38 8.49
CA GLU A 141 1.69 -21.32 7.03
C GLU A 141 2.79 -20.33 6.60
N ILE A 142 3.33 -19.52 7.51
CA ILE A 142 4.31 -18.47 7.19
C ILE A 142 5.77 -18.92 7.41
N THR A 143 6.03 -20.02 8.14
CA THR A 143 7.40 -20.36 8.60
C THR A 143 8.12 -21.46 7.81
N SER A 144 7.48 -22.13 6.85
CA SER A 144 8.11 -23.23 6.08
C SER A 144 8.67 -22.85 4.71
N SER A 145 8.59 -21.57 4.30
CA SER A 145 9.22 -21.12 3.04
C SER A 145 9.96 -19.80 3.18
N ASN A 146 11.21 -19.84 3.68
CA ASN A 146 12.35 -19.05 3.22
C ASN A 146 13.54 -19.18 4.19
N ARG A 147 14.36 -20.21 3.98
CA ARG A 147 15.76 -20.21 4.42
C ARG A 147 16.65 -20.76 3.30
N LYS A 148 17.33 -19.86 2.60
CA LYS A 148 18.74 -19.92 2.19
C LYS A 148 19.09 -18.54 1.59
N ARG A 149 19.65 -17.65 2.42
CA ARG A 149 21.09 -17.36 2.55
C ARG A 149 21.68 -16.74 1.26
N SER A 150 21.70 -15.42 1.26
CA SER A 150 22.64 -14.57 0.56
C SER A 150 24.02 -14.64 1.23
N ALA A 151 25.07 -14.72 0.41
CA ALA A 151 26.38 -14.15 0.73
C ALA A 151 26.99 -13.70 -0.60
N SER A 152 27.33 -12.42 -0.67
CA SER A 152 28.05 -11.78 -1.77
C SER A 152 29.52 -11.62 -1.37
N ALA A 153 30.46 -11.94 -2.27
CA ALA A 153 31.58 -11.07 -2.66
C ALA A 153 32.70 -11.87 -3.38
N THR A 154 33.15 -11.28 -4.48
CA THR A 154 34.24 -11.62 -5.41
C THR A 154 35.60 -11.90 -4.74
N ILE A 155 36.37 -12.89 -5.24
CA ILE A 155 37.84 -12.86 -5.44
C ILE A 155 38.32 -14.10 -6.24
N VAL A 156 39.01 -13.81 -7.35
CA VAL A 156 40.17 -14.45 -8.04
C VAL A 156 40.22 -15.97 -8.26
N TYR A 157 40.51 -16.35 -9.51
CA TYR A 157 40.78 -17.69 -10.05
C TYR A 157 41.85 -18.48 -9.27
N GLN A 158 41.50 -19.67 -8.78
CA GLN A 158 42.37 -20.85 -8.76
C GLN A 158 41.56 -22.12 -9.07
N THR A 159 42.04 -22.89 -10.03
CA THR A 159 41.49 -24.17 -10.50
C THR A 159 41.77 -25.32 -9.52
N GLN A 160 40.99 -26.41 -9.65
CA GLN A 160 41.16 -27.83 -9.19
C GLN A 160 40.17 -28.29 -8.10
N PRO A 161 39.86 -29.60 -7.96
CA PRO A 161 39.31 -30.53 -8.95
C PRO A 161 37.99 -31.20 -8.46
N SER A 162 37.29 -31.86 -9.38
CA SER A 162 35.95 -32.41 -9.24
C SER A 162 35.83 -33.66 -8.34
N LYS A 163 34.83 -33.66 -7.44
CA LYS A 163 34.27 -34.90 -6.85
C LYS A 163 33.15 -35.42 -7.76
N LYS A 164 33.31 -36.63 -8.29
CA LYS A 164 32.32 -37.33 -9.13
C LYS A 164 31.02 -37.62 -8.34
N GLU A 165 29.96 -36.87 -8.61
CA GLU A 165 28.59 -37.26 -8.23
C GLU A 165 28.08 -38.38 -9.16
N LYS A 166 27.41 -39.39 -8.59
CA LYS A 166 26.71 -40.44 -9.34
C LYS A 166 25.64 -39.80 -10.24
N SER A 167 25.79 -39.96 -11.55
CA SER A 167 24.84 -39.50 -12.57
C SER A 167 23.52 -40.27 -12.48
N MET A 168 22.54 -39.75 -11.72
CA MET A 168 21.16 -40.25 -11.76
C MET A 168 20.51 -39.94 -13.11
N THR A 169 19.71 -40.87 -13.64
CA THR A 169 18.90 -40.68 -14.86
C THR A 169 17.73 -39.73 -14.62
N LEU A 170 17.15 -39.16 -15.69
CA LEU A 170 16.00 -38.24 -15.57
C LEU A 170 14.80 -38.90 -14.88
N VAL A 171 14.56 -40.18 -15.12
CA VAL A 171 13.42 -40.91 -14.54
C VAL A 171 13.59 -41.08 -13.03
N GLU A 172 14.79 -41.44 -12.57
CA GLU A 172 15.11 -41.52 -11.13
C GLU A 172 14.93 -40.15 -10.46
N GLN A 173 15.38 -39.08 -11.13
CA GLN A 173 15.22 -37.71 -10.64
C GLN A 173 13.75 -37.30 -10.53
N LEU A 174 12.89 -37.67 -11.49
CA LEU A 174 11.45 -37.38 -11.44
C LEU A 174 10.74 -38.17 -10.32
N VAL A 175 11.12 -39.43 -10.10
CA VAL A 175 10.58 -40.28 -9.04
C VAL A 175 10.97 -39.74 -7.66
N GLU A 176 12.25 -39.45 -7.46
CA GLU A 176 12.78 -38.92 -6.20
C GLU A 176 12.21 -37.52 -5.90
N ALA A 177 12.14 -36.64 -6.90
CA ALA A 177 11.57 -35.30 -6.74
C ALA A 177 10.08 -35.35 -6.36
N ARG A 178 9.33 -36.34 -6.87
CA ARG A 178 7.94 -36.54 -6.48
C ARG A 178 7.83 -37.06 -5.05
N ALA A 179 8.65 -38.03 -4.66
CA ALA A 179 8.69 -38.55 -3.30
C ALA A 179 9.03 -37.44 -2.28
N ARG A 180 9.89 -36.49 -2.67
CA ARG A 180 10.27 -35.32 -1.87
C ARG A 180 9.29 -34.14 -1.94
N GLY A 181 8.21 -34.24 -2.71
CA GLY A 181 7.21 -33.19 -2.83
C GLY A 181 7.75 -31.87 -3.45
N MET A 182 8.73 -31.94 -4.35
CA MET A 182 9.37 -30.74 -4.90
C MET A 182 8.36 -29.81 -5.61
N GLY A 183 8.49 -28.51 -5.33
CA GLY A 183 7.58 -27.48 -5.85
C GLY A 183 7.66 -27.26 -7.37
N LYS A 184 6.64 -26.64 -7.95
CA LYS A 184 6.55 -26.36 -9.40
C LYS A 184 7.81 -25.64 -9.92
N GLY A 185 8.33 -26.08 -11.07
CA GLY A 185 9.49 -25.45 -11.71
C GLY A 185 10.85 -25.87 -11.13
N TRP A 186 10.91 -26.84 -10.21
CA TRP A 186 12.15 -27.29 -9.59
C TRP A 186 13.23 -27.74 -10.59
N ARG A 187 12.83 -28.40 -11.68
CA ARG A 187 13.77 -28.94 -12.67
C ARG A 187 14.45 -27.82 -13.46
N ALA A 188 13.69 -26.80 -13.83
CA ALA A 188 14.26 -25.61 -14.45
C ALA A 188 15.18 -24.84 -13.49
N LYS A 189 14.86 -24.83 -12.18
CA LYS A 189 15.72 -24.20 -11.15
C LYS A 189 17.04 -24.96 -10.98
N GLN A 190 16.98 -26.29 -10.96
CA GLN A 190 18.15 -27.16 -10.88
C GLN A 190 19.10 -26.94 -12.06
N LEU A 191 18.56 -26.72 -13.25
CA LEU A 191 19.34 -26.48 -14.47
C LEU A 191 19.70 -25.00 -14.69
N GLY A 192 19.40 -24.11 -13.73
CA GLY A 192 19.76 -22.69 -13.81
C GLY A 192 18.98 -21.88 -14.84
N VAL A 193 17.89 -22.40 -15.42
CA VAL A 193 17.11 -21.77 -16.50
C VAL A 193 15.74 -21.24 -16.04
N PHE A 194 15.47 -21.24 -14.74
CA PHE A 194 14.18 -20.79 -14.20
C PHE A 194 14.14 -19.27 -13.98
N ASN A 195 13.22 -18.58 -14.66
CA ASN A 195 12.93 -17.17 -14.44
C ASN A 195 11.51 -16.98 -13.86
N PRO A 196 11.37 -16.61 -12.58
CA PRO A 196 10.07 -16.41 -11.94
C PRO A 196 9.32 -15.13 -12.38
N ASN A 197 10.03 -14.15 -12.98
CA ASN A 197 9.48 -12.83 -13.30
C ASN A 197 8.97 -12.70 -14.75
N CYS A 198 9.21 -13.70 -15.60
CA CYS A 198 8.84 -13.64 -17.01
C CYS A 198 7.66 -14.58 -17.32
N GLN A 199 6.45 -14.01 -17.42
CA GLN A 199 5.27 -14.76 -17.87
C GLN A 199 5.17 -14.87 -19.41
N VAL A 200 6.03 -14.19 -20.18
CA VAL A 200 5.79 -13.95 -21.62
C VAL A 200 6.84 -14.56 -22.56
N ALA A 201 8.10 -14.77 -22.15
CA ALA A 201 9.08 -15.47 -23.00
C ALA A 201 10.10 -16.29 -22.18
N LYS A 202 10.21 -17.58 -22.50
CA LYS A 202 11.27 -18.48 -22.00
C LYS A 202 12.42 -18.47 -23.02
N GLY A 203 13.66 -18.38 -22.55
CA GLY A 203 14.85 -18.32 -23.42
C GLY A 203 15.12 -19.63 -24.18
N ILE A 204 15.97 -19.56 -25.21
CA ILE A 204 16.34 -20.72 -26.05
C ILE A 204 16.91 -21.87 -25.22
N ASP A 205 17.72 -21.59 -24.19
CA ASP A 205 18.27 -22.63 -23.32
C ASP A 205 17.22 -23.37 -22.50
N HIS A 206 16.18 -22.66 -22.05
CA HIS A 206 15.04 -23.28 -21.40
C HIS A 206 14.28 -24.18 -22.38
N ASP A 207 14.04 -23.72 -23.61
CA ASP A 207 13.34 -24.51 -24.64
C ASP A 207 14.14 -25.78 -25.02
N PHE A 208 15.45 -25.64 -25.23
CA PHE A 208 16.36 -26.74 -25.59
C PHE A 208 16.38 -27.83 -24.52
N LEU A 209 16.66 -27.46 -23.27
CA LEU A 209 16.77 -28.42 -22.17
C LEU A 209 15.43 -29.07 -21.83
N PHE A 210 14.32 -28.32 -21.89
CA PHE A 210 13.00 -28.90 -21.74
C PHE A 210 12.73 -29.96 -22.80
N MET A 211 13.07 -29.67 -24.07
CA MET A 211 12.83 -30.61 -25.16
C MET A 211 13.69 -31.87 -25.06
N ALA A 212 14.92 -31.76 -24.55
CA ALA A 212 15.77 -32.91 -24.26
C ALA A 212 15.13 -33.83 -23.20
N ASP A 213 14.70 -33.26 -22.06
CA ASP A 213 14.01 -34.01 -21.00
C ASP A 213 12.68 -34.62 -21.51
N TYR A 214 11.94 -33.86 -22.34
CA TYR A 214 10.68 -34.28 -22.94
C TYR A 214 10.87 -35.47 -23.90
N GLN A 215 11.85 -35.40 -24.81
CA GLN A 215 12.14 -36.49 -25.74
C GLN A 215 12.66 -37.74 -25.02
N PHE A 216 13.52 -37.56 -24.01
CA PHE A 216 14.00 -38.67 -23.18
C PHE A 216 12.84 -39.39 -22.49
N LEU A 217 11.94 -38.65 -21.83
CA LEU A 217 10.81 -39.25 -21.13
C LEU A 217 9.81 -39.91 -22.09
N VAL A 218 9.55 -39.30 -23.26
CA VAL A 218 8.71 -39.92 -24.30
C VAL A 218 9.31 -41.23 -24.81
N GLY A 219 10.62 -41.25 -25.08
CA GLY A 219 11.33 -42.46 -25.52
C GLY A 219 11.33 -43.55 -24.44
N TRP A 220 11.55 -43.17 -23.18
CA TRP A 220 11.50 -44.10 -22.04
C TRP A 220 10.09 -44.67 -21.82
N MET A 221 9.05 -43.83 -21.87
CA MET A 221 7.65 -44.28 -21.76
C MET A 221 7.23 -45.19 -22.92
N ALA A 222 7.75 -44.95 -24.13
CA ALA A 222 7.51 -45.83 -25.28
C ALA A 222 8.20 -47.20 -25.12
N ALA A 223 9.31 -47.25 -24.39
CA ALA A 223 10.05 -48.49 -24.11
C ALA A 223 9.52 -49.27 -22.89
N SER A 224 8.86 -48.61 -21.92
CA SER A 224 8.56 -49.21 -20.61
C SER A 224 7.17 -49.85 -20.44
N ASP A 225 6.22 -49.71 -21.37
CA ASP A 225 4.92 -50.39 -21.21
C ASP A 225 4.15 -50.58 -22.53
N SER A 226 3.75 -51.84 -22.74
CA SER A 226 2.68 -52.28 -23.62
C SER A 226 1.37 -51.50 -23.35
N GLY A 227 1.15 -50.41 -24.07
CA GLY A 227 -0.17 -49.99 -24.56
C GLY A 227 -1.22 -49.44 -23.58
N LYS A 228 -0.85 -48.70 -22.51
CA LYS A 228 -1.87 -48.17 -21.56
C LYS A 228 -1.89 -46.66 -21.26
N THR A 229 -1.08 -45.82 -21.91
CA THR A 229 -1.20 -44.35 -21.75
C THR A 229 -1.16 -43.64 -23.10
N ASN A 230 -2.08 -42.68 -23.33
CA ASN A 230 -2.04 -41.82 -24.50
C ASN A 230 -1.20 -40.56 -24.22
N THR A 231 -0.71 -39.92 -25.28
CA THR A 231 0.09 -38.68 -25.28
C THR A 231 -0.58 -37.47 -24.60
N LYS A 232 -1.83 -37.60 -24.14
CA LYS A 232 -2.60 -36.58 -23.41
C LYS A 232 -2.67 -36.84 -21.89
N GLY A 233 -2.00 -37.88 -21.37
CA GLY A 233 -1.87 -38.12 -19.92
C GLY A 233 -3.17 -38.54 -19.24
N GLN A 234 -4.03 -39.29 -19.93
CA GLN A 234 -5.29 -39.82 -19.40
C GLN A 234 -5.17 -41.31 -19.08
N ASP A 235 -5.71 -41.75 -17.94
CA ASP A 235 -5.82 -43.17 -17.57
C ASP A 235 -7.15 -43.77 -18.06
N ARG A 236 -7.11 -45.01 -18.57
CA ARG A 236 -8.29 -45.77 -19.03
C ARG A 236 -8.87 -46.59 -17.86
N ARG A 237 -10.13 -46.36 -17.51
CA ARG A 237 -10.84 -47.21 -16.52
C ARG A 237 -11.16 -48.59 -17.12
N LYS A 238 -11.48 -49.57 -16.25
CA LYS A 238 -11.93 -50.93 -16.65
C LYS A 238 -13.17 -50.91 -17.59
N ASN A 239 -13.94 -49.82 -17.60
CA ASN A 239 -15.10 -49.62 -18.47
C ASN A 239 -14.81 -48.85 -19.77
N GLY A 240 -13.54 -48.61 -20.11
CA GLY A 240 -13.13 -48.01 -21.39
C GLY A 240 -13.17 -46.49 -21.48
N LYS A 241 -13.67 -45.75 -20.47
CA LYS A 241 -13.67 -44.27 -20.45
C LYS A 241 -12.37 -43.69 -19.87
N PHE A 242 -11.93 -42.56 -20.44
CA PHE A 242 -10.76 -41.78 -20.00
C PHE A 242 -11.18 -40.59 -19.12
N THR A 243 -10.48 -40.36 -18.00
CA THR A 243 -10.73 -39.20 -17.11
C THR A 243 -9.45 -38.39 -16.86
N GLY A 244 -9.55 -37.07 -16.78
CA GLY A 244 -8.41 -36.17 -16.55
C GLY A 244 -8.09 -35.99 -15.06
N THR A 245 -6.87 -36.32 -14.65
CA THR A 245 -6.33 -36.03 -13.31
C THR A 245 -5.55 -34.72 -13.29
N GLY A 246 -5.72 -33.91 -12.24
CA GLY A 246 -4.90 -32.71 -12.02
C GLY A 246 -3.41 -33.03 -11.92
N ALA A 247 -2.53 -32.12 -12.34
CA ALA A 247 -1.08 -32.38 -12.48
C ALA A 247 -0.38 -32.86 -11.19
N LYS A 248 -0.88 -32.49 -10.00
CA LYS A 248 -0.39 -33.01 -8.69
C LYS A 248 -0.68 -34.51 -8.48
N ALA A 249 -1.75 -35.03 -9.07
CA ALA A 249 -2.17 -36.43 -8.95
C ALA A 249 -1.52 -37.36 -10.00
N SER A 250 -0.86 -36.80 -11.02
CA SER A 250 -0.26 -37.58 -12.13
C SER A 250 0.95 -38.42 -11.71
N LYS A 251 1.09 -39.64 -12.26
CA LYS A 251 2.23 -40.55 -11.98
C LYS A 251 3.59 -39.83 -12.13
N ALA A 252 4.59 -40.21 -11.33
CA ALA A 252 5.91 -39.57 -11.31
C ALA A 252 6.57 -39.57 -12.70
N ILE A 253 6.37 -40.69 -13.42
CA ILE A 253 6.82 -40.89 -14.78
C ILE A 253 5.65 -40.55 -15.70
N SER A 254 5.32 -39.26 -15.82
CA SER A 254 4.31 -38.77 -16.76
C SER A 254 4.70 -37.43 -17.35
N LEU A 255 4.26 -37.17 -18.58
CA LEU A 255 4.43 -35.85 -19.21
C LEU A 255 3.79 -34.75 -18.36
N SER A 256 2.65 -35.01 -17.72
CA SER A 256 1.99 -34.05 -16.82
C SER A 256 2.90 -33.64 -15.65
N TYR A 257 3.58 -34.61 -15.03
CA TYR A 257 4.53 -34.32 -13.95
C TYR A 257 5.80 -33.63 -14.47
N LEU A 258 6.29 -33.99 -15.67
CA LEU A 258 7.40 -33.28 -16.31
C LEU A 258 7.08 -31.80 -16.56
N HIS A 259 5.88 -31.49 -17.08
CA HIS A 259 5.47 -30.09 -17.28
C HIS A 259 5.38 -29.33 -15.95
N PHE A 260 4.93 -29.99 -14.88
CA PHE A 260 4.92 -29.43 -13.53
C PHE A 260 6.35 -29.18 -13.01
N ALA A 261 7.26 -30.14 -13.17
CA ALA A 261 8.67 -30.04 -12.79
C ALA A 261 9.37 -28.87 -13.48
N TRP A 262 8.99 -28.58 -14.72
CA TRP A 262 9.51 -27.45 -15.51
C TRP A 262 8.71 -26.14 -15.36
N GLY A 263 7.61 -26.14 -14.61
CA GLY A 263 6.77 -24.96 -14.42
C GLY A 263 6.13 -24.44 -15.71
N VAL A 264 5.89 -25.33 -16.68
CA VAL A 264 5.31 -25.04 -17.99
C VAL A 264 3.86 -25.54 -18.07
N GLY A 265 3.08 -25.00 -19.01
CA GLY A 265 1.71 -25.50 -19.26
C GLY A 265 1.72 -26.85 -19.99
N LYS A 266 0.64 -27.63 -19.86
CA LYS A 266 0.49 -28.99 -20.42
C LYS A 266 0.74 -29.16 -21.93
N ASN A 267 0.59 -28.08 -22.71
CA ASN A 267 0.79 -28.09 -24.17
C ASN A 267 2.17 -27.52 -24.57
N TYR A 268 3.09 -27.31 -23.62
CA TYR A 268 4.34 -26.61 -23.90
C TYR A 268 5.25 -27.40 -24.84
N GLY A 269 5.44 -28.71 -24.62
CA GLY A 269 6.25 -29.52 -25.54
C GLY A 269 5.70 -29.59 -26.96
N GLN A 270 4.37 -29.60 -27.12
CA GLN A 270 3.74 -29.58 -28.44
C GLN A 270 3.95 -28.24 -29.16
N ARG A 271 3.78 -27.12 -28.45
CA ARG A 271 4.09 -25.78 -28.98
C ARG A 271 5.56 -25.63 -29.36
N LEU A 272 6.49 -26.28 -28.66
CA LEU A 272 7.91 -26.25 -29.02
C LEU A 272 8.23 -27.09 -30.27
N LYS A 273 7.55 -28.22 -30.47
CA LYS A 273 7.64 -28.97 -31.74
C LYS A 273 7.14 -28.15 -32.93
N GLU A 274 6.07 -27.37 -32.75
CA GLU A 274 5.54 -26.46 -33.78
C GLU A 274 6.47 -25.25 -34.00
N LYS A 275 7.06 -24.71 -32.92
CA LYS A 275 7.98 -23.58 -32.96
C LYS A 275 9.34 -23.93 -33.58
N TYR A 276 9.81 -25.16 -33.40
CA TYR A 276 11.10 -25.67 -33.88
C TYR A 276 10.95 -27.01 -34.60
N PRO A 277 10.37 -27.03 -35.82
CA PRO A 277 10.12 -28.26 -36.56
C PRO A 277 11.40 -29.05 -36.91
N ASN A 278 12.55 -28.36 -36.99
CA ASN A 278 13.85 -28.93 -37.34
C ASN A 278 14.76 -29.19 -36.12
N GLY A 279 14.23 -29.11 -34.89
CA GLY A 279 15.00 -29.25 -33.66
C GLY A 279 15.56 -27.93 -33.13
N ILE A 280 15.99 -27.94 -31.86
CA ILE A 280 16.56 -26.78 -31.16
C ILE A 280 18.08 -26.99 -31.10
N SER A 281 18.89 -26.03 -31.57
CA SER A 281 20.36 -26.09 -31.49
C SER A 281 20.91 -25.03 -30.55
N ARG A 282 21.95 -25.39 -29.78
CA ARG A 282 22.70 -24.52 -28.85
C ARG A 282 23.80 -23.69 -29.52
N SER A 283 24.04 -23.87 -30.81
CA SER A 283 25.06 -23.10 -31.52
C SER A 283 24.53 -21.73 -31.93
N SER A 284 24.98 -20.67 -31.25
CA SER A 284 25.12 -19.36 -31.89
C SER A 284 25.90 -19.55 -33.21
N PRO A 285 25.50 -18.93 -34.34
CA PRO A 285 26.39 -18.85 -35.49
C PRO A 285 27.49 -17.84 -35.16
N THR A 286 28.62 -18.33 -34.67
CA THR A 286 29.87 -17.59 -34.68
C THR A 286 30.35 -17.55 -36.13
N THR A 287 30.40 -16.33 -36.65
CA THR A 287 30.95 -15.89 -37.93
C THR A 287 32.20 -16.68 -38.35
N GLN A 288 32.12 -17.40 -39.47
CA GLN A 288 33.26 -17.57 -40.35
C GLN A 288 33.20 -16.47 -41.44
N PRO A 289 34.35 -15.93 -41.87
CA PRO A 289 34.39 -14.75 -42.73
C PRO A 289 34.07 -15.15 -44.17
N THR A 290 32.81 -15.02 -44.56
CA THR A 290 32.44 -14.86 -45.97
C THR A 290 32.19 -13.39 -46.21
N THR A 291 32.97 -12.80 -47.12
CA THR A 291 32.77 -11.49 -47.70
C THR A 291 31.32 -11.32 -48.15
N GLY A 292 30.53 -10.63 -47.34
CA GLY A 292 29.12 -10.41 -47.57
C GLY A 292 28.57 -9.53 -46.45
N THR A 293 28.15 -8.32 -46.82
CA THR A 293 27.62 -7.27 -45.95
C THR A 293 26.63 -7.80 -44.89
N LYS A 294 26.92 -7.52 -43.61
CA LYS A 294 26.03 -7.83 -42.47
C LYS A 294 24.69 -7.11 -42.64
N LYS A 295 23.58 -7.85 -42.76
CA LYS A 295 22.23 -7.33 -42.46
C LYS A 295 21.98 -7.45 -40.95
N GLU A 296 21.58 -6.33 -40.33
CA GLU A 296 21.10 -6.28 -38.95
C GLU A 296 19.87 -7.21 -38.73
N PRO A 297 19.60 -7.66 -37.49
CA PRO A 297 18.42 -8.47 -37.21
C PRO A 297 17.14 -7.68 -37.53
N GLU A 298 16.39 -8.11 -38.55
CA GLU A 298 15.13 -7.49 -38.99
C GLU A 298 14.20 -7.27 -37.78
N SER A 299 13.93 -6.00 -37.44
CA SER A 299 12.98 -5.69 -36.38
C SER A 299 11.60 -6.23 -36.78
N ARG A 300 10.97 -7.00 -35.90
CA ARG A 300 9.69 -7.69 -36.18
C ARG A 300 8.46 -6.76 -36.16
N ASN A 301 8.64 -5.45 -35.99
CA ASN A 301 7.56 -4.51 -35.76
C ASN A 301 7.45 -3.51 -36.91
N VAL A 302 6.22 -3.28 -37.38
CA VAL A 302 5.87 -2.30 -38.41
C VAL A 302 6.32 -0.87 -38.07
N ILE A 303 6.40 -0.52 -36.78
CA ILE A 303 6.82 0.83 -36.32
C ILE A 303 8.31 1.07 -36.57
N ASP A 304 9.17 0.07 -36.37
CA ASP A 304 10.63 0.22 -36.46
C ASP A 304 11.22 -0.30 -37.79
N SER A 305 10.47 -1.10 -38.56
CA SER A 305 10.96 -1.69 -39.81
C SER A 305 10.01 -1.46 -40.97
N TYR A 306 10.53 -0.81 -42.00
CA TYR A 306 9.86 -0.68 -43.29
C TYR A 306 9.58 -2.04 -43.93
N GLU A 307 10.53 -3.00 -43.83
CA GLU A 307 10.35 -4.35 -44.37
C GLU A 307 9.20 -5.08 -43.65
N ALA A 308 9.10 -4.95 -42.32
CA ALA A 308 7.99 -5.51 -41.54
C ALA A 308 6.65 -4.84 -41.87
N ALA A 309 6.64 -3.51 -42.01
CA ALA A 309 5.46 -2.76 -42.44
C ALA A 309 5.01 -3.15 -43.86
N SER A 310 5.95 -3.31 -44.79
CA SER A 310 5.65 -3.70 -46.19
C SER A 310 5.09 -5.12 -46.29
N ARG A 311 5.55 -6.05 -45.45
CA ARG A 311 5.00 -7.41 -45.33
C ARG A 311 3.62 -7.42 -44.67
N PHE A 312 3.35 -6.54 -43.72
CA PHE A 312 2.11 -6.51 -42.96
C PHE A 312 1.00 -5.72 -43.66
N PHE A 313 1.30 -4.53 -44.17
CA PHE A 313 0.37 -3.66 -44.88
C PHE A 313 0.39 -3.98 -46.37
N THR A 314 -0.36 -5.00 -46.75
CA THR A 314 -0.69 -5.27 -48.16
C THR A 314 -1.90 -4.44 -48.58
N ASP A 315 -2.07 -4.23 -49.88
CA ASP A 315 -3.27 -3.65 -50.50
C ASP A 315 -4.55 -4.35 -50.00
N LYS A 316 -4.52 -5.69 -49.97
CA LYS A 316 -5.59 -6.51 -49.38
C LYS A 316 -5.80 -6.20 -47.91
N GLU A 317 -4.74 -6.20 -47.09
CA GLU A 317 -4.88 -6.01 -45.64
C GLU A 317 -5.44 -4.62 -45.30
N LEU A 318 -5.00 -3.58 -46.01
CA LEU A 318 -5.54 -2.22 -45.85
C LEU A 318 -7.02 -2.16 -46.22
N PHE A 319 -7.42 -2.79 -47.34
CA PHE A 319 -8.84 -2.90 -47.70
C PHE A 319 -9.65 -3.62 -46.61
N LEU A 320 -9.15 -4.78 -46.13
CA LEU A 320 -9.81 -5.54 -45.08
C LEU A 320 -10.00 -4.70 -43.82
N GLN A 321 -8.95 -3.99 -43.39
CA GLN A 321 -9.02 -3.15 -42.19
C GLN A 321 -10.00 -1.99 -42.35
N THR A 322 -10.00 -1.29 -43.49
CA THR A 322 -10.97 -0.22 -43.77
C THR A 322 -12.39 -0.75 -43.82
N ARG A 323 -12.64 -1.85 -44.52
CA ARG A 323 -13.97 -2.45 -44.67
C ARG A 323 -14.50 -2.97 -43.33
N MET A 324 -13.64 -3.63 -42.54
CA MET A 324 -13.98 -4.06 -41.17
C MET A 324 -14.27 -2.87 -40.26
N HIS A 325 -13.56 -1.74 -40.41
CA HIS A 325 -13.87 -0.53 -39.65
C HIS A 325 -15.24 0.04 -40.01
N GLN A 326 -15.59 0.05 -41.30
CA GLN A 326 -16.90 0.51 -41.75
C GLN A 326 -18.03 -0.37 -41.20
N MET A 327 -17.90 -1.70 -41.29
CA MET A 327 -18.88 -2.64 -40.71
C MET A 327 -19.04 -2.46 -39.19
N ARG A 328 -17.93 -2.20 -38.46
CA ARG A 328 -17.99 -1.89 -37.02
C ARG A 328 -18.74 -0.59 -36.69
N LYS A 329 -18.69 0.41 -37.59
CA LYS A 329 -19.43 1.67 -37.44
C LYS A 329 -20.91 1.51 -37.78
N GLU A 330 -21.24 0.64 -38.73
CA GLU A 330 -22.62 0.33 -39.11
C GLU A 330 -23.31 -0.52 -38.01
N ASP A 331 -22.55 -1.35 -37.29
CA ASP A 331 -23.04 -2.21 -36.19
C ASP A 331 -22.94 -1.58 -34.77
N ASP A 332 -22.83 -0.25 -34.66
CA ASP A 332 -22.53 0.47 -33.40
C ASP A 332 -23.58 0.27 -32.27
N HIS A 333 -24.74 -0.28 -32.60
CA HIS A 333 -25.81 -0.65 -31.68
C HIS A 333 -25.49 -1.90 -30.82
N LEU A 334 -24.47 -2.71 -31.15
CA LEU A 334 -24.20 -4.02 -30.54
C LEU A 334 -22.88 -4.12 -29.73
N ALA A 335 -22.32 -2.99 -29.30
CA ALA A 335 -21.01 -2.94 -28.63
C ALA A 335 -20.97 -3.52 -27.20
N PHE A 336 -21.92 -4.40 -26.83
CA PHE A 336 -22.08 -4.93 -25.47
C PHE A 336 -21.88 -6.42 -25.30
N GLU A 337 -21.24 -7.08 -26.25
CA GLU A 337 -20.96 -8.51 -26.12
C GLU A 337 -19.55 -8.78 -25.58
N GLY A 338 -19.46 -9.75 -24.66
CA GLY A 338 -18.20 -10.22 -24.10
C GLY A 338 -17.24 -10.82 -25.13
N GLY A 339 -15.98 -11.00 -24.71
CA GLY A 339 -14.83 -11.23 -25.60
C GLY A 339 -14.87 -12.42 -26.56
N ALA A 340 -15.72 -13.43 -26.36
CA ALA A 340 -15.87 -14.56 -27.28
C ALA A 340 -16.72 -14.18 -28.51
N ALA A 341 -17.91 -13.61 -28.30
CA ALA A 341 -18.81 -13.21 -29.38
C ALA A 341 -18.26 -12.00 -30.17
N ALA A 342 -17.55 -11.08 -29.50
CA ALA A 342 -16.80 -10.02 -30.18
C ALA A 342 -15.68 -10.55 -31.11
N ARG A 343 -15.09 -11.71 -30.78
CA ARG A 343 -14.06 -12.35 -31.62
C ARG A 343 -14.67 -13.07 -32.81
N GLU A 344 -15.78 -13.76 -32.62
CA GLU A 344 -16.52 -14.41 -33.71
C GLU A 344 -17.04 -13.41 -34.74
N ARG A 345 -17.61 -12.28 -34.29
CA ARG A 345 -18.02 -11.20 -35.20
C ARG A 345 -16.87 -10.56 -35.95
N ASN A 346 -15.73 -10.32 -35.29
CA ASN A 346 -14.53 -9.83 -36.00
C ASN A 346 -14.01 -10.82 -37.04
N ASN A 347 -14.09 -12.13 -36.77
CA ASN A 347 -13.75 -13.15 -37.76
C ASN A 347 -14.72 -13.11 -38.94
N GLU A 348 -16.02 -12.92 -38.68
CA GLU A 348 -17.04 -12.81 -39.72
C GLU A 348 -16.88 -11.55 -40.56
N TYR A 349 -16.65 -10.38 -39.95
CA TYR A 349 -16.31 -9.16 -40.70
C TYR A 349 -15.09 -9.34 -41.58
N ARG A 350 -14.06 -10.04 -41.08
CA ARG A 350 -12.87 -10.34 -41.88
C ARG A 350 -13.19 -11.30 -43.03
N ARG A 351 -14.08 -12.27 -42.83
CA ARG A 351 -14.57 -13.18 -43.88
C ARG A 351 -15.33 -12.42 -44.96
N LEU A 352 -16.31 -11.59 -44.58
CA LEU A 352 -17.09 -10.76 -45.50
C LEU A 352 -16.22 -9.77 -46.26
N ALA A 353 -15.28 -9.12 -45.58
CA ALA A 353 -14.30 -8.25 -46.24
C ALA A 353 -13.41 -9.02 -47.21
N THR A 354 -13.04 -10.27 -46.90
CA THR A 354 -12.24 -11.10 -47.82
C THR A 354 -13.03 -11.51 -49.06
N VAL A 355 -14.31 -11.83 -48.91
CA VAL A 355 -15.20 -12.09 -50.05
C VAL A 355 -15.32 -10.83 -50.92
N ALA A 356 -15.57 -9.67 -50.30
CA ALA A 356 -15.67 -8.39 -50.98
C ALA A 356 -14.38 -8.05 -51.76
N TRP A 357 -13.20 -8.31 -51.17
CA TRP A 357 -11.91 -8.12 -51.85
C TRP A 357 -11.77 -8.99 -53.10
N ASN A 358 -12.15 -10.27 -53.00
CA ASN A 358 -12.03 -11.20 -54.11
C ASN A 358 -12.96 -10.83 -55.28
N SER A 359 -14.09 -10.16 -55.00
CA SER A 359 -15.02 -9.66 -56.02
C SER A 359 -14.66 -8.29 -56.61
N LEU A 360 -13.59 -7.64 -56.16
CA LEU A 360 -13.16 -6.35 -56.72
C LEU A 360 -12.53 -6.53 -58.11
N ASP A 361 -12.82 -5.57 -58.99
CA ASP A 361 -12.10 -5.40 -60.26
C ASP A 361 -10.64 -4.96 -60.05
N ASP A 362 -9.85 -5.09 -61.12
CA ASP A 362 -8.42 -4.80 -61.08
C ASP A 362 -8.12 -3.30 -60.92
N GLN A 363 -9.02 -2.42 -61.39
CA GLN A 363 -8.87 -0.97 -61.24
C GLN A 363 -8.97 -0.54 -59.77
N THR A 364 -9.89 -1.14 -59.03
CA THR A 364 -10.10 -0.90 -57.61
C THR A 364 -8.96 -1.49 -56.78
N LYS A 365 -8.44 -2.67 -57.15
CA LYS A 365 -7.23 -3.22 -56.52
C LYS A 365 -6.01 -2.32 -56.74
N ALA A 366 -5.84 -1.74 -57.94
CA ALA A 366 -4.79 -0.77 -58.23
C ALA A 366 -4.89 0.51 -57.36
N TYR A 367 -6.11 0.96 -57.05
CA TYR A 367 -6.34 2.04 -56.09
C TYR A 367 -5.81 1.68 -54.68
N TRP A 368 -6.05 0.45 -54.21
CA TRP A 368 -5.57 0.00 -52.91
C TRP A 368 -4.05 -0.18 -52.86
N GLU A 369 -3.43 -0.56 -53.97
CA GLU A 369 -1.96 -0.56 -54.07
C GLU A 369 -1.38 0.87 -54.04
N SER A 370 -2.08 1.85 -54.62
CA SER A 370 -1.73 3.27 -54.44
C SER A 370 -1.84 3.70 -52.97
N LYS A 371 -2.94 3.35 -52.29
CA LYS A 371 -3.13 3.62 -50.86
C LYS A 371 -2.06 2.95 -49.99
N ARG A 372 -1.65 1.73 -50.34
CA ARG A 372 -0.55 1.02 -49.68
C ARG A 372 0.75 1.78 -49.77
N ARG A 373 1.13 2.25 -50.96
CA ARG A 373 2.34 3.06 -51.15
C ARG A 373 2.31 4.33 -50.31
N SER A 374 1.19 5.05 -50.29
CA SER A 374 1.03 6.23 -49.43
C SER A 374 1.10 5.90 -47.93
N HIS A 375 0.51 4.77 -47.51
CA HIS A 375 0.54 4.32 -46.12
C HIS A 375 1.96 3.92 -45.67
N LEU A 376 2.72 3.25 -46.53
CA LEU A 376 4.11 2.87 -46.27
C LEU A 376 5.07 4.07 -46.29
N ALA A 377 4.79 5.11 -47.10
CA ALA A 377 5.58 6.33 -47.11
C ALA A 377 5.56 7.08 -45.76
N LEU A 378 4.53 6.84 -44.93
CA LEU A 378 4.45 7.41 -43.58
C LEU A 378 5.33 6.68 -42.57
N GLN A 379 5.67 5.40 -42.81
CA GLN A 379 6.34 4.52 -41.84
C GLN A 379 7.61 5.13 -41.23
N PRO A 380 8.53 5.79 -41.99
CA PRO A 380 9.75 6.35 -41.43
C PRO A 380 9.52 7.39 -40.33
N HIS A 381 8.35 8.05 -40.31
CA HIS A 381 8.00 9.12 -39.37
C HIS A 381 7.12 8.65 -38.20
N MET A 382 6.59 7.43 -38.25
CA MET A 382 5.59 6.98 -37.27
C MET A 382 6.18 6.78 -35.88
N ARG A 383 7.42 6.30 -35.79
CA ARG A 383 8.13 6.17 -34.51
C ARG A 383 8.19 7.52 -33.78
N ASP A 384 8.72 8.54 -34.45
CA ASP A 384 8.89 9.86 -33.84
C ASP A 384 7.54 10.50 -33.50
N ARG A 385 6.55 10.37 -34.38
CA ARG A 385 5.20 10.86 -34.14
C ARG A 385 4.56 10.22 -32.90
N ILE A 386 4.69 8.91 -32.71
CA ILE A 386 4.21 8.21 -31.51
C ILE A 386 4.95 8.71 -30.26
N ILE A 387 6.28 8.91 -30.33
CA ILE A 387 7.08 9.42 -29.22
C ILE A 387 6.66 10.85 -28.86
N GLU A 388 6.43 11.71 -29.85
CA GLU A 388 5.96 13.09 -29.66
C GLU A 388 4.58 13.13 -28.98
N CYS A 389 3.66 12.23 -29.35
CA CYS A 389 2.36 12.11 -28.69
C CYS A 389 2.52 11.87 -27.18
N PHE A 390 3.46 11.01 -26.77
CA PHE A 390 3.75 10.72 -25.35
C PHE A 390 4.60 11.78 -24.66
N ARG A 391 5.51 12.46 -25.37
CA ARG A 391 6.27 13.60 -24.83
C ARG A 391 5.36 14.78 -24.50
N ALA A 392 4.39 15.07 -25.38
CA ALA A 392 3.41 16.12 -25.17
C ALA A 392 2.48 15.81 -23.99
N ASN A 393 2.11 14.53 -23.81
CA ASN A 393 1.30 14.09 -22.68
C ASN A 393 1.61 12.63 -22.30
N PRO A 394 2.41 12.39 -21.24
CA PRO A 394 2.76 11.03 -20.82
C PRO A 394 1.58 10.19 -20.31
N SER A 395 0.44 10.81 -19.96
CA SER A 395 -0.76 10.09 -19.51
C SER A 395 -1.73 9.77 -20.64
N LYS A 396 -1.38 10.06 -21.90
CA LYS A 396 -2.21 9.79 -23.07
C LYS A 396 -2.41 8.28 -23.24
N SER A 397 -3.66 7.85 -23.46
CA SER A 397 -3.96 6.43 -23.68
C SER A 397 -3.50 5.97 -25.06
N TYR A 398 -3.19 4.68 -25.21
CA TYR A 398 -2.81 4.11 -26.52
C TYR A 398 -3.87 4.31 -27.61
N ARG A 399 -5.16 4.38 -27.23
CA ARG A 399 -6.26 4.66 -28.15
C ARG A 399 -6.25 6.09 -28.66
N GLN A 400 -5.97 7.06 -27.79
CA GLN A 400 -5.82 8.47 -28.21
C GLN A 400 -4.62 8.64 -29.14
N VAL A 401 -3.51 7.91 -28.89
CA VAL A 401 -2.36 7.94 -29.81
C VAL A 401 -2.71 7.30 -31.15
N GLU A 402 -3.44 6.19 -31.18
CA GLU A 402 -3.97 5.58 -32.41
C GLU A 402 -4.80 6.59 -33.23
N GLU A 403 -5.70 7.33 -32.58
CA GLU A 403 -6.51 8.37 -33.21
C GLU A 403 -5.63 9.51 -33.78
N GLU A 404 -4.60 9.96 -33.05
CA GLU A 404 -3.68 11.03 -33.49
C GLU A 404 -2.74 10.63 -34.65
N ILE A 405 -2.43 9.34 -34.79
CA ILE A 405 -1.73 8.79 -35.96
C ILE A 405 -2.70 8.35 -37.07
N ASN A 406 -3.96 8.79 -37.00
CA ASN A 406 -5.02 8.47 -37.96
C ASN A 406 -5.21 6.96 -38.18
N GLY A 407 -5.08 6.16 -37.13
CA GLY A 407 -5.23 4.71 -37.18
C GLY A 407 -4.15 4.00 -38.01
N TRP A 408 -2.98 4.62 -38.23
CA TRP A 408 -1.91 4.00 -39.00
C TRP A 408 -1.49 2.63 -38.44
N CYS A 409 -1.46 2.49 -37.11
CA CYS A 409 -1.41 1.18 -36.45
C CYS A 409 -2.27 1.18 -35.18
N SER A 410 -2.72 -0.01 -34.76
CA SER A 410 -3.65 -0.15 -33.63
C SER A 410 -3.03 0.24 -32.29
N ASN A 411 -3.85 0.69 -31.33
CA ASN A 411 -3.44 0.91 -29.93
C ASN A 411 -2.68 -0.28 -29.32
N THR A 412 -3.04 -1.50 -29.73
CA THR A 412 -2.40 -2.72 -29.24
C THR A 412 -1.00 -2.90 -29.84
N THR A 413 -0.80 -2.49 -31.09
CA THR A 413 0.52 -2.43 -31.73
C THR A 413 1.42 -1.41 -31.01
N ILE A 414 0.88 -0.21 -30.72
CA ILE A 414 1.60 0.85 -29.99
C ILE A 414 1.99 0.37 -28.58
N HIS A 415 1.06 -0.25 -27.85
CA HIS A 415 1.33 -0.80 -26.52
C HIS A 415 2.44 -1.87 -26.55
N LYS A 416 2.34 -2.85 -27.45
CA LYS A 416 3.35 -3.92 -27.58
C LYS A 416 4.72 -3.36 -27.95
N TRP A 417 4.76 -2.38 -28.86
CA TRP A 417 5.99 -1.71 -29.26
C TRP A 417 6.64 -0.98 -28.09
N LEU A 418 5.88 -0.10 -27.42
CA LEU A 418 6.40 0.73 -26.34
C LEU A 418 6.84 -0.12 -25.14
N SER A 419 6.07 -1.16 -24.80
CA SER A 419 6.41 -2.09 -23.71
C SER A 419 7.57 -3.03 -24.03
N SER A 420 7.93 -3.19 -25.31
CA SER A 420 9.10 -3.96 -25.74
C SER A 420 10.41 -3.16 -25.72
N GLN A 421 10.33 -1.84 -25.54
CA GLN A 421 11.53 -0.99 -25.45
C GLN A 421 12.28 -1.24 -24.15
N ASP A 422 13.61 -1.20 -24.22
CA ASP A 422 14.44 -1.26 -23.02
C ASP A 422 14.17 -0.04 -22.12
N GLY A 423 14.12 -0.26 -20.81
CA GLY A 423 13.77 0.77 -19.84
C GLY A 423 12.28 1.16 -19.77
N TYR A 424 11.38 0.48 -20.50
CA TYR A 424 9.93 0.73 -20.36
C TYR A 424 9.47 0.53 -18.91
N CYS A 425 8.84 1.56 -18.34
CA CYS A 425 8.20 1.47 -17.04
C CYS A 425 6.96 2.35 -16.96
N LEU A 426 6.07 2.01 -16.03
CA LEU A 426 4.98 2.88 -15.61
C LEU A 426 5.40 3.61 -14.33
N TYR A 427 5.06 4.90 -14.26
CA TYR A 427 5.25 5.73 -13.08
C TYR A 427 3.95 6.45 -12.72
N VAL A 428 3.80 6.74 -11.43
CA VAL A 428 2.69 7.57 -10.92
C VAL A 428 3.22 8.98 -10.80
N GLN A 429 2.59 9.93 -11.49
CA GLN A 429 2.88 11.34 -11.29
C GLN A 429 2.40 11.74 -9.89
N ARG A 430 3.33 12.09 -9.00
CA ARG A 430 3.02 12.64 -7.68
C ARG A 430 3.49 14.10 -7.65
N PRO A 431 2.62 15.07 -7.34
CA PRO A 431 3.07 16.43 -7.13
C PRO A 431 3.97 16.46 -5.90
N LEU A 432 5.18 16.99 -6.07
CA LEU A 432 6.06 17.32 -4.96
C LEU A 432 5.94 18.82 -4.67
N PRO A 433 6.07 19.25 -3.40
CA PRO A 433 6.21 20.66 -3.08
C PRO A 433 7.41 21.24 -3.85
N LEU A 434 7.19 22.34 -4.56
CA LEU A 434 8.29 23.08 -5.19
C LEU A 434 9.05 23.84 -4.09
N LEU A 435 10.31 23.48 -3.86
CA LEU A 435 11.14 24.07 -2.81
C LEU A 435 12.08 25.15 -3.39
N SER A 436 12.13 26.31 -2.74
CA SER A 436 13.17 27.32 -2.98
C SER A 436 14.49 26.91 -2.33
N ARG A 437 15.61 27.50 -2.76
CA ARG A 437 16.93 27.25 -2.15
C ARG A 437 16.94 27.54 -0.65
N GLU A 438 16.22 28.56 -0.20
CA GLU A 438 16.08 28.88 1.21
C GLU A 438 15.31 27.81 1.98
N GLN A 439 14.24 27.26 1.40
CA GLN A 439 13.47 26.18 2.00
C GLN A 439 14.32 24.90 2.11
N MET A 440 15.05 24.55 1.05
CA MET A 440 16.00 23.43 1.06
C MET A 440 17.06 23.61 2.16
N ALA A 441 17.62 24.82 2.30
CA ALA A 441 18.59 25.11 3.36
C ALA A 441 17.98 24.96 4.76
N LYS A 442 16.72 25.38 4.96
CA LYS A 442 15.98 25.17 6.21
C LYS A 442 15.75 23.66 6.48
N HIS A 443 15.42 22.88 5.45
CA HIS A 443 15.26 21.42 5.56
C HIS A 443 16.56 20.75 5.99
N VAL A 444 17.69 21.10 5.37
CA VAL A 444 19.01 20.58 5.76
C VAL A 444 19.35 20.99 7.18
N LYS A 445 19.17 22.26 7.54
CA LYS A 445 19.45 22.77 8.89
C LYS A 445 18.67 22.00 9.96
N PHE A 446 17.37 21.81 9.75
CA PHE A 446 16.53 21.03 10.66
C PHE A 446 16.95 19.56 10.70
N SER A 447 17.24 18.96 9.55
CA SER A 447 17.66 17.55 9.48
C SER A 447 18.97 17.33 10.25
N LYS A 448 19.94 18.23 10.13
CA LYS A 448 21.20 18.19 10.89
C LYS A 448 20.99 18.38 12.38
N LEU A 449 20.10 19.29 12.79
CA LEU A 449 19.73 19.47 14.19
C LEU A 449 19.28 18.15 14.83
N VAL A 450 18.49 17.36 14.11
CA VAL A 450 17.96 16.07 14.61
C VAL A 450 18.99 14.95 14.51
N VAL A 451 19.67 14.83 13.37
CA VAL A 451 20.52 13.68 13.04
C VAL A 451 21.94 13.83 13.59
N ASP A 452 22.56 14.99 13.37
CA ASP A 452 23.97 15.24 13.65
C ASP A 452 24.14 15.85 15.05
N ASP A 453 23.35 16.90 15.35
CA ASP A 453 23.51 17.67 16.58
C ASP A 453 22.70 17.11 17.76
N PHE A 454 21.82 16.13 17.52
CA PHE A 454 20.96 15.52 18.54
C PHE A 454 20.20 16.56 19.41
N TRP A 455 19.64 17.58 18.76
CA TRP A 455 19.02 18.76 19.36
C TRP A 455 19.94 19.59 20.29
N GLY A 456 21.25 19.42 20.19
CA GLY A 456 22.24 20.00 21.11
C GLY A 456 22.36 19.24 22.43
N LEU A 457 21.75 18.07 22.56
CA LEU A 457 21.82 17.23 23.76
C LEU A 457 23.02 16.26 23.69
N PRO A 458 23.56 15.82 24.83
CA PRO A 458 24.57 14.75 24.85
C PRO A 458 24.05 13.47 24.16
N PRO A 459 24.85 12.76 23.35
CA PRO A 459 24.41 11.55 22.63
C PRO A 459 24.01 10.35 23.52
N THR A 460 24.26 10.42 24.83
CA THR A 460 23.86 9.42 25.83
C THR A 460 22.54 9.75 26.50
N THR A 461 21.91 10.87 26.15
CA THR A 461 20.68 11.36 26.79
C THR A 461 19.51 10.42 26.49
N LYS A 462 18.67 10.20 27.50
CA LYS A 462 17.36 9.54 27.35
C LYS A 462 16.37 10.58 26.82
N VAL A 463 15.79 10.33 25.65
CA VAL A 463 14.95 11.31 24.94
C VAL A 463 13.53 10.76 24.79
N LEU A 464 12.55 11.60 25.13
CA LEU A 464 11.15 11.40 24.78
C LEU A 464 10.80 12.37 23.64
N LEU A 465 10.92 11.91 22.40
CA LEU A 465 10.61 12.73 21.23
C LEU A 465 9.10 12.72 20.99
N ILE A 466 8.46 13.88 21.09
CA ILE A 466 7.02 14.09 20.98
C ILE A 466 6.71 14.82 19.69
N HIS A 467 5.88 14.21 18.85
CA HIS A 467 5.33 14.83 17.65
C HIS A 467 3.84 15.10 17.84
N TYR A 468 3.40 16.28 17.41
CA TYR A 468 1.98 16.63 17.35
C TYR A 468 1.61 17.30 16.02
N ASP A 469 0.35 17.16 15.63
CA ASP A 469 -0.19 17.64 14.35
C ASP A 469 -1.73 17.51 14.31
N GLU A 470 -2.36 18.26 13.41
CA GLU A 470 -3.80 18.24 13.18
C GLU A 470 -4.20 17.61 11.84
N LYS A 471 -5.42 17.05 11.79
CA LYS A 471 -5.98 16.55 10.53
C LYS A 471 -7.47 16.77 10.42
N TRP A 472 -7.90 17.19 9.23
CA TRP A 472 -9.31 17.15 8.81
C TRP A 472 -9.65 15.79 8.19
N PHE A 473 -10.74 15.19 8.68
CA PHE A 473 -11.43 14.08 8.05
C PHE A 473 -12.78 14.57 7.53
N TYR A 474 -13.04 14.38 6.24
CA TYR A 474 -14.25 14.85 5.55
C TYR A 474 -15.26 13.73 5.35
N GLY A 475 -16.52 13.96 5.67
CA GLY A 475 -17.63 13.02 5.49
C GLY A 475 -17.94 12.68 4.04
N PHE A 476 -17.32 13.37 3.09
CA PHE A 476 -17.34 13.01 1.68
C PHE A 476 -16.02 13.37 1.00
N VAL A 477 -15.46 12.41 0.25
CA VAL A 477 -14.28 12.61 -0.61
C VAL A 477 -14.57 11.97 -1.96
N GLY A 478 -14.59 12.79 -3.01
CA GLY A 478 -14.81 12.30 -4.38
C GLY A 478 -13.74 11.29 -4.78
N ARG A 479 -14.15 10.12 -5.26
CA ARG A 479 -13.22 9.09 -5.72
C ARG A 479 -12.78 9.36 -7.15
N ALA A 480 -11.48 9.27 -7.40
CA ALA A 480 -10.95 9.17 -8.75
C ALA A 480 -11.23 7.77 -9.31
N ASN A 481 -11.49 7.66 -10.61
CA ASN A 481 -11.70 6.40 -11.35
C ASN A 481 -13.01 5.64 -11.06
N ALA A 482 -14.13 6.37 -10.87
CA ALA A 482 -15.45 5.73 -10.89
C ALA A 482 -15.67 5.00 -12.22
N LYS A 483 -16.22 3.78 -12.16
CA LYS A 483 -16.50 2.96 -13.35
C LYS A 483 -17.83 3.39 -13.96
N MET A 484 -17.85 3.57 -15.27
CA MET A 484 -19.04 3.85 -16.06
C MET A 484 -19.04 2.92 -17.26
N ALA A 485 -20.16 2.24 -17.50
CA ALA A 485 -20.42 1.43 -18.67
C ALA A 485 -21.94 1.32 -18.83
N GLU A 486 -22.57 2.39 -19.34
CA GLU A 486 -24.03 2.52 -19.55
C GLU A 486 -24.64 1.28 -20.22
N LYS A 487 -23.85 0.69 -21.10
CA LYS A 487 -24.25 -0.38 -21.98
C LYS A 487 -24.39 -1.74 -21.20
N VAL A 488 -23.84 -1.86 -19.97
CA VAL A 488 -24.13 -2.94 -18.95
C VAL A 488 -25.21 -2.52 -17.94
N GLY A 489 -25.71 -1.29 -18.01
CA GLY A 489 -26.47 -0.65 -16.94
C GLY A 489 -25.60 -0.08 -15.81
N LEU A 490 -24.30 0.17 -16.06
CA LEU A 490 -23.44 0.92 -15.12
C LEU A 490 -23.44 2.40 -15.49
N ASP A 491 -24.50 3.10 -15.10
CA ASP A 491 -24.65 4.51 -15.39
C ASP A 491 -23.75 5.40 -14.53
N LYS A 492 -23.53 6.62 -15.01
CA LYS A 492 -22.82 7.65 -14.25
C LYS A 492 -23.63 7.99 -13.00
N VAL A 493 -23.11 7.61 -11.84
CA VAL A 493 -23.67 7.99 -10.56
C VAL A 493 -23.25 9.41 -10.21
N GLN A 494 -24.23 10.31 -10.02
CA GLN A 494 -24.00 11.67 -9.57
C GLN A 494 -24.25 11.74 -8.06
N ALA A 495 -23.28 12.30 -7.33
CA ALA A 495 -23.45 12.67 -5.93
C ALA A 495 -23.77 14.17 -5.86
N PHE A 496 -24.89 14.52 -5.23
CA PHE A 496 -25.32 15.90 -5.06
C PHE A 496 -25.07 16.35 -3.64
N LEU A 497 -24.36 17.47 -3.50
CA LEU A 497 -24.10 18.13 -2.22
C LEU A 497 -24.56 19.58 -2.34
N HIS A 498 -25.23 20.10 -1.32
CA HIS A 498 -25.75 21.47 -1.33
C HIS A 498 -24.63 22.52 -1.54
N HIS A 499 -23.50 22.35 -0.85
CA HIS A 499 -22.28 23.14 -1.07
C HIS A 499 -21.07 22.43 -0.44
N LYS A 500 -19.88 22.57 -1.02
CA LYS A 500 -18.64 21.92 -0.52
C LYS A 500 -18.28 22.32 0.92
N SER A 501 -18.70 23.51 1.35
CA SER A 501 -18.47 24.00 2.73
C SER A 501 -19.37 23.35 3.77
N HIS A 502 -20.46 22.69 3.36
CA HIS A 502 -21.42 22.05 4.26
C HIS A 502 -21.14 20.56 4.46
N ILE A 503 -20.08 20.04 3.83
CA ILE A 503 -19.62 18.67 4.08
C ILE A 503 -19.16 18.59 5.54
N ASN A 504 -19.78 17.69 6.30
CA ASN A 504 -19.38 17.30 7.64
C ASN A 504 -17.89 17.02 7.63
N LYS A 505 -17.21 17.58 8.62
CA LYS A 505 -15.78 17.40 8.76
C LYS A 505 -15.44 17.42 10.24
N VAL A 506 -14.53 16.54 10.62
CA VAL A 506 -14.01 16.44 11.97
C VAL A 506 -12.54 16.79 11.91
N MET A 507 -12.12 17.73 12.76
CA MET A 507 -10.71 18.00 12.99
C MET A 507 -10.28 17.27 14.25
N CYS A 508 -9.10 16.68 14.19
CA CYS A 508 -8.47 16.08 15.35
C CYS A 508 -7.05 16.62 15.50
N VAL A 509 -6.56 16.63 16.74
CA VAL A 509 -5.14 16.84 17.06
C VAL A 509 -4.63 15.59 17.77
N ALA A 510 -3.44 15.14 17.37
CA ALA A 510 -2.85 13.91 17.86
C ALA A 510 -1.44 14.19 18.41
N PHE A 511 -1.05 13.45 19.44
CA PHE A 511 0.27 13.51 20.07
C PHE A 511 0.85 12.10 20.15
N THR A 512 1.99 11.87 19.50
CA THR A 512 2.73 10.60 19.60
C THR A 512 4.11 10.84 20.16
N GLY A 513 4.64 9.85 20.89
CA GLY A 513 5.97 9.89 21.48
C GLY A 513 6.84 8.74 21.00
N TYR A 514 8.15 8.92 21.06
CA TYR A 514 9.14 7.85 20.98
C TYR A 514 10.20 8.04 22.05
N ALA A 515 10.26 7.08 22.97
CA ALA A 515 11.21 7.08 24.08
C ALA A 515 12.36 6.13 23.76
N PHE A 516 13.58 6.66 23.76
CA PHE A 516 14.80 5.91 23.46
C PHE A 516 16.00 6.47 24.25
N GLU A 517 17.04 5.66 24.35
CA GLU A 517 18.28 6.04 25.02
C GLU A 517 19.41 6.20 24.00
N GLY A 518 19.97 7.41 23.98
CA GLY A 518 21.01 7.81 23.05
C GLY A 518 20.58 7.69 21.59
N ASN A 519 21.07 6.70 20.85
CA ASN A 519 20.74 6.59 19.43
C ASN A 519 19.35 5.98 19.21
N MET A 520 18.45 6.74 18.57
CA MET A 520 17.13 6.30 18.12
C MET A 520 17.13 4.96 17.34
N GLU A 521 18.23 4.63 16.66
CA GLU A 521 18.42 3.37 15.90
C GLU A 521 18.70 2.14 16.79
N ASN A 522 18.76 2.29 18.11
CA ASN A 522 18.86 1.17 19.05
C ASN A 522 17.49 0.53 19.33
N GLY A 523 16.40 1.17 18.91
CA GLY A 523 15.05 0.81 19.31
C GLY A 523 14.58 1.64 20.51
N GLY A 524 13.34 1.40 20.93
CA GLY A 524 12.67 2.24 21.91
C GLY A 524 11.17 1.99 21.98
N HIS A 525 10.49 2.73 22.84
CA HIS A 525 9.05 2.63 23.07
C HIS A 525 8.30 3.65 22.22
N GLY A 526 7.30 3.19 21.46
CA GLY A 526 6.36 4.07 20.77
C GLY A 526 5.17 4.38 21.67
N LEU A 527 4.73 5.64 21.68
CA LEU A 527 3.73 6.13 22.62
C LEU A 527 2.60 6.85 21.89
N LYS A 528 1.37 6.59 22.32
CA LYS A 528 0.16 7.33 21.96
C LYS A 528 -0.19 8.20 23.16
N LEU A 529 0.17 9.48 23.10
CA LEU A 529 0.07 10.39 24.25
C LEU A 529 -1.35 10.98 24.38
N GLY A 530 -1.94 11.36 23.25
CA GLY A 530 -3.29 11.91 23.26
C GLY A 530 -3.88 12.03 21.85
N PHE A 531 -5.19 11.89 21.75
CA PHE A 531 -5.94 12.08 20.52
C PHE A 531 -7.24 12.81 20.85
N TYR A 532 -7.36 14.04 20.37
CA TYR A 532 -8.41 14.96 20.77
C TYR A 532 -9.21 15.36 19.54
N ARG A 533 -10.53 15.35 19.69
CA ARG A 533 -11.43 15.99 18.73
C ARG A 533 -11.35 17.49 18.95
N CYS A 534 -11.10 18.25 17.90
CA CYS A 534 -11.06 19.70 17.97
C CYS A 534 -12.49 20.23 17.96
N ASN A 535 -13.19 20.08 19.08
CA ASN A 535 -14.54 20.58 19.29
C ASN A 535 -14.60 21.52 20.50
N ALA A 536 -15.57 22.43 20.47
CA ALA A 536 -15.82 23.36 21.56
C ALA A 536 -17.32 23.64 21.67
N ALA A 537 -17.75 24.12 22.83
CA ALA A 537 -19.15 24.37 23.10
C ALA A 537 -19.60 25.70 22.49
N LYS A 538 -20.81 25.67 21.95
CA LYS A 538 -21.51 26.81 21.37
C LYS A 538 -22.87 26.97 22.00
N ILE A 539 -23.31 28.22 22.16
CA ILE A 539 -24.68 28.51 22.61
C ILE A 539 -25.63 28.59 21.41
N ALA A 540 -26.79 27.95 21.55
CA ALA A 540 -27.83 27.99 20.54
C ALA A 540 -28.56 29.34 20.52
N LYS A 541 -28.42 30.10 19.43
CA LYS A 541 -29.15 31.36 19.21
C LYS A 541 -30.64 31.18 18.93
N LYS A 542 -31.02 30.02 18.40
CA LYS A 542 -32.38 29.71 17.94
C LYS A 542 -32.72 28.27 18.32
N GLN A 543 -34.01 28.02 18.48
CA GLN A 543 -34.52 26.67 18.60
C GLN A 543 -34.36 25.94 17.26
N VAL A 544 -33.86 24.71 17.30
CA VAL A 544 -33.72 23.84 16.13
C VAL A 544 -34.63 22.64 16.32
N ARG A 545 -35.45 22.35 15.30
CA ARG A 545 -36.34 21.19 15.24
C ARG A 545 -35.86 20.22 14.17
N GLN A 546 -36.19 18.94 14.35
CA GLN A 546 -35.91 17.92 13.35
C GLN A 546 -36.64 18.23 12.03
N SER A 547 -35.93 18.02 10.92
CA SER A 547 -36.52 18.12 9.60
C SER A 547 -37.29 16.85 9.25
N ARG A 548 -38.48 17.00 8.68
CA ARG A 548 -39.24 15.92 8.02
C ARG A 548 -39.62 16.36 6.60
N ARG A 549 -39.84 15.41 5.70
CA ARG A 549 -40.49 15.71 4.42
C ARG A 549 -42.00 15.68 4.61
N ASP A 550 -42.69 16.70 4.11
CA ASP A 550 -44.16 16.67 4.05
C ASP A 550 -44.65 15.79 2.90
N GLU A 551 -45.97 15.65 2.78
CA GLU A 551 -46.66 14.82 1.79
C GLU A 551 -46.34 15.23 0.34
N HIS A 552 -45.87 16.47 0.14
CA HIS A 552 -45.44 17.00 -1.14
C HIS A 552 -43.92 16.92 -1.35
N GLY A 553 -43.20 16.26 -0.44
CA GLY A 553 -41.76 16.09 -0.48
C GLY A 553 -40.96 17.33 -0.05
N ASN A 554 -41.60 18.40 0.43
CA ASN A 554 -40.90 19.60 0.88
C ASN A 554 -40.32 19.40 2.29
N LEU A 555 -39.14 19.97 2.53
CA LEU A 555 -38.48 19.88 3.82
C LEU A 555 -39.12 20.85 4.83
N ARG A 556 -39.72 20.33 5.90
CA ARG A 556 -40.29 21.09 7.02
C ARG A 556 -39.46 20.88 8.29
N TYR A 557 -39.24 21.95 9.05
CA TYR A 557 -38.47 21.93 10.31
C TYR A 557 -39.40 22.07 11.52
N ASP A 558 -40.42 21.21 11.59
CA ASP A 558 -41.49 21.23 12.60
C ASP A 558 -41.51 19.99 13.50
N GLY A 559 -40.54 19.08 13.35
CA GLY A 559 -40.41 17.89 14.18
C GLY A 559 -39.99 18.17 15.63
N GLU A 560 -39.51 17.12 16.31
CA GLU A 560 -39.05 17.19 17.70
C GLU A 560 -37.96 18.26 17.90
N ILE A 561 -37.98 18.90 19.06
CA ILE A 561 -37.00 19.93 19.41
C ILE A 561 -35.66 19.23 19.64
N LYS A 562 -34.73 19.43 18.72
CA LYS A 562 -33.34 18.96 18.87
C LYS A 562 -32.55 19.82 19.85
N ARG A 563 -32.86 21.12 19.91
CA ARG A 563 -32.14 22.08 20.73
C ARG A 563 -32.96 23.34 20.97
N LYS A 564 -33.03 23.84 22.20
CA LYS A 564 -33.67 25.11 22.56
C LYS A 564 -32.66 26.26 22.48
N LYS A 565 -33.18 27.48 22.37
CA LYS A 565 -32.36 28.69 22.46
C LYS A 565 -31.75 28.78 23.86
N GLY A 566 -30.44 29.03 23.95
CA GLY A 566 -29.70 29.11 25.21
C GLY A 566 -29.02 27.80 25.64
N ASP A 567 -29.32 26.68 24.98
CA ASP A 567 -28.66 25.40 25.23
C ASP A 567 -27.22 25.42 24.70
N CYS A 568 -26.31 24.80 25.46
CA CYS A 568 -24.94 24.54 25.04
C CYS A 568 -24.87 23.24 24.23
N TYR A 569 -24.01 23.19 23.23
CA TYR A 569 -23.76 21.99 22.43
C TYR A 569 -22.37 22.02 21.82
N MET A 570 -21.79 20.84 21.58
CA MET A 570 -20.48 20.72 20.95
C MET A 570 -20.56 20.95 19.42
N VAL A 571 -19.56 21.65 18.90
CA VAL A 571 -19.34 21.80 17.45
C VAL A 571 -17.89 21.53 17.10
N ASP A 572 -17.64 20.94 15.94
CA ASP A 572 -16.28 20.81 15.39
C ASP A 572 -15.75 22.20 14.99
N CYS A 573 -14.53 22.48 15.43
CA CYS A 573 -13.90 23.79 15.36
C CYS A 573 -12.63 23.77 14.52
N VAL A 574 -12.24 24.95 14.04
CA VAL A 574 -10.89 25.16 13.52
C VAL A 574 -9.91 25.30 14.69
N VAL A 575 -8.69 24.82 14.48
CA VAL A 575 -7.58 24.97 15.44
C VAL A 575 -6.91 26.34 15.28
N THR A 576 -6.49 26.89 16.41
CA THR A 576 -5.81 28.17 16.57
C THR A 576 -4.68 28.05 17.58
N GLY A 577 -3.75 29.01 17.58
CA GLY A 577 -2.66 29.06 18.55
C GLY A 577 -3.17 29.33 19.96
N SER A 578 -3.51 30.58 20.27
CA SER A 578 -4.06 30.97 21.58
C SER A 578 -5.57 31.29 21.58
N ASP A 579 -6.12 31.80 20.47
CA ASP A 579 -7.51 32.31 20.39
C ASP A 579 -8.57 31.21 20.56
N GLN A 580 -9.36 31.26 21.63
CA GLN A 580 -10.47 30.32 21.90
C GLN A 580 -11.79 30.68 21.19
N GLY A 581 -11.85 31.80 20.46
CA GLY A 581 -13.07 32.30 19.84
C GLY A 581 -14.17 32.67 20.85
N THR A 582 -15.37 32.92 20.34
CA THR A 582 -16.53 33.37 21.15
C THR A 582 -17.49 32.22 21.45
N SER A 583 -18.47 32.45 22.32
CA SER A 583 -19.58 31.51 22.62
C SER A 583 -20.42 31.16 21.38
N ASP A 584 -20.35 32.02 20.35
CA ASP A 584 -21.06 31.88 19.09
C ASP A 584 -20.19 31.32 17.95
N ASN A 585 -18.89 31.53 18.00
CA ASN A 585 -17.92 31.06 17.01
C ASN A 585 -16.68 30.51 17.72
N PRO A 586 -16.83 29.36 18.40
CA PRO A 586 -15.77 28.84 19.23
C PRO A 586 -14.64 28.28 18.37
N LYS A 587 -13.42 28.31 18.91
CA LYS A 587 -12.19 27.83 18.28
C LYS A 587 -11.44 26.93 19.25
N PHE A 588 -10.63 26.02 18.71
CA PHE A 588 -9.85 25.09 19.51
C PHE A 588 -8.41 25.60 19.68
N SER A 589 -8.07 26.04 20.88
CA SER A 589 -6.77 26.65 21.21
C SER A 589 -5.72 25.59 21.56
N LEU A 590 -4.62 25.56 20.81
CA LEU A 590 -3.47 24.71 21.12
C LEU A 590 -2.84 25.09 22.45
N LYS A 591 -2.76 26.39 22.77
CA LYS A 591 -2.23 26.87 24.05
C LYS A 591 -2.98 26.24 25.22
N SER A 592 -4.31 26.28 25.20
CA SER A 592 -5.13 25.68 26.26
C SER A 592 -4.99 24.17 26.32
N LEU A 593 -4.90 23.48 25.18
CA LEU A 593 -4.66 22.03 25.18
C LEU A 593 -3.31 21.67 25.82
N PHE A 594 -2.25 22.43 25.50
CA PHE A 594 -0.92 22.22 26.09
C PHE A 594 -0.92 22.46 27.60
N GLU A 595 -1.47 23.60 28.02
CA GLU A 595 -1.55 24.04 29.40
C GLU A 595 -2.36 23.07 30.28
N GLU A 596 -3.56 22.70 29.82
CA GLU A 596 -4.50 21.95 30.64
C GLU A 596 -4.23 20.44 30.64
N GLN A 597 -3.63 19.90 29.58
CA GLN A 597 -3.60 18.46 29.35
C GLN A 597 -2.22 17.93 29.01
N ILE A 598 -1.57 18.45 27.96
CA ILE A 598 -0.36 17.80 27.43
C ILE A 598 0.80 17.89 28.41
N PHE A 599 1.05 19.07 29.00
CA PHE A 599 2.16 19.22 29.93
C PHE A 599 1.98 18.36 31.18
N SER A 600 0.80 18.39 31.80
CA SER A 600 0.47 17.53 32.96
C SER A 600 0.64 16.04 32.64
N LEU A 601 0.20 15.60 31.46
CA LEU A 601 0.35 14.21 31.01
C LEU A 601 1.82 13.83 30.84
N VAL A 602 2.62 14.67 30.18
CA VAL A 602 4.06 14.42 29.99
C VAL A 602 4.78 14.39 31.33
N GLU A 603 4.49 15.32 32.24
CA GLU A 603 5.06 15.31 33.59
C GLU A 603 4.73 14.03 34.37
N SER A 604 3.50 13.52 34.29
CA SER A 604 3.14 12.23 34.91
C SER A 604 3.95 11.08 34.30
N LEU A 605 4.04 11.03 32.97
CA LEU A 605 4.78 9.97 32.27
C LEU A 605 6.26 9.95 32.66
N LEU A 606 6.88 11.11 32.82
CA LEU A 606 8.26 11.24 33.28
C LEU A 606 8.44 10.78 34.72
N LYS A 607 7.47 11.02 35.61
CA LYS A 607 7.55 10.55 37.00
C LYS A 607 7.39 9.04 37.12
N ASP A 608 6.51 8.46 36.30
CA ASP A 608 6.09 7.07 36.50
C ASP A 608 6.98 6.06 35.75
N ASN A 609 7.27 6.29 34.47
CA ASN A 609 7.86 5.26 33.60
C ASN A 609 9.06 5.72 32.78
N TYR A 610 9.28 7.03 32.72
CA TYR A 610 10.32 7.66 31.90
C TYR A 610 11.15 8.64 32.71
N GLU A 611 11.47 8.27 33.95
CA GLU A 611 12.30 9.10 34.83
C GLU A 611 13.68 9.33 34.19
N GLY A 612 14.12 10.59 34.21
CA GLY A 612 15.36 11.03 33.58
C GLY A 612 15.32 11.20 32.07
N PHE A 613 14.17 10.97 31.40
CA PHE A 613 14.02 11.33 29.99
C PHE A 613 13.82 12.84 29.82
N ILE A 614 14.42 13.41 28.77
CA ILE A 614 14.20 14.79 28.35
C ILE A 614 13.18 14.83 27.20
N PRO A 615 12.03 15.46 27.38
CA PRO A 615 11.09 15.71 26.30
C PRO A 615 11.67 16.64 25.23
N VAL A 616 11.48 16.24 23.98
CA VAL A 616 11.72 17.07 22.80
C VAL A 616 10.41 17.18 22.05
N ILE A 617 9.83 18.38 21.98
CA ILE A 617 8.52 18.60 21.36
C ILE A 617 8.70 19.22 19.98
N GLN A 618 8.11 18.57 18.97
CA GLN A 618 8.13 18.98 17.57
C GLN A 618 6.70 19.08 17.02
N GLY A 619 6.39 20.25 16.46
CA GLY A 619 5.19 20.51 15.67
C GLY A 619 5.56 21.09 14.31
N ASP A 620 4.54 21.28 13.45
CA ASP A 620 4.69 21.95 12.16
C ASP A 620 4.79 23.48 12.29
N ASN A 621 4.83 24.18 11.14
CA ASN A 621 4.84 25.64 11.08
C ASN A 621 3.53 26.19 10.47
N ALA A 622 2.40 25.50 10.64
CA ALA A 622 1.11 26.01 10.24
C ALA A 622 0.75 27.26 11.07
N GLY A 623 -0.21 28.06 10.56
CA GLY A 623 -0.64 29.31 11.19
C GLY A 623 -0.85 29.23 12.71
N PRO A 624 -1.58 28.23 13.24
CA PRO A 624 -1.76 28.05 14.69
C PRO A 624 -0.45 27.85 15.48
N HIS A 625 0.57 27.22 14.87
CA HIS A 625 1.82 26.85 15.52
C HIS A 625 2.82 28.01 15.58
N ILE A 626 2.61 29.03 14.74
CA ILE A 626 3.44 30.23 14.68
C ILE A 626 2.83 31.43 15.42
N ASP A 627 1.70 31.22 16.09
CA ASP A 627 1.09 32.21 16.97
C ASP A 627 2.05 32.61 18.10
N ALA A 628 2.25 33.91 18.28
CA ALA A 628 3.28 34.43 19.17
C ALA A 628 2.98 34.09 20.64
N GLU A 629 1.72 34.18 21.07
CA GLU A 629 1.34 33.88 22.45
C GLU A 629 1.51 32.40 22.76
N TYR A 630 1.06 31.53 21.86
CA TYR A 630 1.25 30.08 21.94
C TYR A 630 2.74 29.70 21.98
N ILE A 631 3.54 30.20 21.04
CA ILE A 631 4.98 29.92 20.98
C ILE A 631 5.67 30.35 22.27
N ASN A 632 5.41 31.57 22.73
CA ASN A 632 6.07 32.11 23.91
C ASN A 632 5.71 31.29 25.16
N TYR A 633 4.45 30.87 25.27
CA TYR A 633 4.00 30.00 26.36
C TYR A 633 4.73 28.65 26.34
N VAL A 634 4.69 27.93 25.21
CA VAL A 634 5.28 26.59 25.11
C VAL A 634 6.80 26.63 25.27
N LYS A 635 7.47 27.60 24.64
CA LYS A 635 8.92 27.78 24.80
C LYS A 635 9.30 28.13 26.23
N GLY A 636 8.55 29.02 26.88
CA GLY A 636 8.78 29.40 28.28
C GLY A 636 8.67 28.20 29.20
N TYR A 637 7.59 27.41 29.05
CA TYR A 637 7.39 26.20 29.83
C TYR A 637 8.49 25.16 29.60
N CYS A 638 8.86 24.91 28.34
CA CYS A 638 9.94 23.97 28.02
C CYS A 638 11.28 24.43 28.63
N LEU A 639 11.61 25.72 28.51
CA LEU A 639 12.83 26.28 29.07
C LEU A 639 12.88 26.12 30.60
N GLU A 640 11.79 26.42 31.31
CA GLU A 640 11.68 26.27 32.76
C GLU A 640 11.89 24.81 33.20
N LYS A 641 11.38 23.85 32.43
CA LYS A 641 11.47 22.42 32.74
C LYS A 641 12.73 21.74 32.20
N GLY A 642 13.60 22.46 31.49
CA GLY A 642 14.76 21.89 30.81
C GLY A 642 14.41 20.97 29.63
N TRP A 643 13.23 21.15 29.04
CA TRP A 643 12.77 20.43 27.85
C TRP A 643 13.16 21.18 26.57
N VAL A 644 13.09 20.50 25.43
CA VAL A 644 13.48 21.08 24.14
C VAL A 644 12.25 21.35 23.28
N TRP A 645 12.12 22.59 22.79
CA TRP A 645 11.17 22.97 21.74
C TRP A 645 11.88 23.00 20.38
N ALA A 646 11.54 22.06 19.49
CA ALA A 646 12.22 21.85 18.21
C ALA A 646 11.21 21.84 17.04
N PRO A 647 10.70 22.99 16.58
CA PRO A 647 9.75 23.05 15.48
C PRO A 647 10.40 22.56 14.18
N GLN A 648 9.67 21.76 13.39
CA GLN A 648 10.18 21.25 12.13
C GLN A 648 10.26 22.34 11.06
N ALA A 649 11.04 22.13 10.00
CA ALA A 649 11.06 23.11 8.90
C ALA A 649 9.74 23.09 8.08
N PRO A 650 9.35 24.22 7.45
CA PRO A 650 8.12 24.29 6.66
C PRO A 650 8.11 23.27 5.51
N GLN A 651 6.93 22.72 5.18
CA GLN A 651 6.75 21.76 4.07
C GLN A 651 7.56 20.45 4.21
N MET A 652 7.75 19.96 5.45
CA MET A 652 8.35 18.65 5.74
C MET A 652 7.37 17.66 6.41
N PRO A 653 6.23 17.30 5.78
CA PRO A 653 5.29 16.35 6.38
C PRO A 653 5.94 14.97 6.64
N HIS A 654 6.96 14.61 5.86
CA HIS A 654 7.72 13.36 6.00
C HIS A 654 8.66 13.33 7.23
N ALA A 655 8.85 14.46 7.92
CA ALA A 655 9.59 14.54 9.18
C ALA A 655 8.69 14.35 10.42
N ASN A 656 7.37 14.44 10.24
CA ASN A 656 6.40 14.22 11.30
C ASN A 656 5.82 12.80 11.21
N ASN A 657 6.02 12.02 12.28
CA ASN A 657 5.47 10.67 12.43
C ASN A 657 3.95 10.60 12.18
N LEU A 658 3.21 11.65 12.54
CA LEU A 658 1.76 11.71 12.34
C LEU A 658 1.38 11.67 10.86
N ASP A 659 1.91 12.60 10.07
CA ASP A 659 1.73 12.62 8.62
C ASP A 659 2.34 11.41 7.91
N LEU A 660 3.47 10.91 8.42
CA LEU A 660 4.23 9.84 7.79
C LEU A 660 3.56 8.46 7.96
N ALA A 661 2.98 8.18 9.13
CA ALA A 661 2.50 6.83 9.47
C ALA A 661 1.10 6.78 10.08
N ILE A 662 0.77 7.68 11.01
CA ILE A 662 -0.44 7.59 11.83
C ILE A 662 -1.68 8.02 11.04
N PHE A 663 -1.64 9.22 10.47
CA PHE A 663 -2.72 9.76 9.65
C PHE A 663 -2.97 8.95 8.38
N PRO A 664 -1.94 8.44 7.67
CA PRO A 664 -2.17 7.46 6.59
C PRO A 664 -2.92 6.20 7.05
N ALA A 665 -2.64 5.69 8.26
CA ALA A 665 -3.37 4.55 8.80
C ALA A 665 -4.85 4.89 9.04
N MET A 666 -5.12 6.06 9.64
CA MET A 666 -6.48 6.56 9.85
C MET A 666 -7.21 6.83 8.52
N SER A 667 -6.55 7.45 7.55
CA SER A 667 -7.12 7.74 6.23
C SER A 667 -7.54 6.48 5.48
N ARG A 668 -6.87 5.33 5.68
CA ARG A 668 -7.33 4.05 5.11
C ARG A 668 -8.65 3.59 5.71
N ARG A 669 -8.80 3.62 7.05
CA ARG A 669 -10.07 3.25 7.70
C ARG A 669 -11.18 4.23 7.34
N HIS A 670 -10.88 5.53 7.34
CA HIS A 670 -11.80 6.58 6.92
C HIS A 670 -12.25 6.37 5.46
N SER A 671 -11.34 5.99 4.55
CA SER A 671 -11.71 5.67 3.16
C SER A 671 -12.62 4.44 3.04
N ALA A 672 -12.49 3.48 3.96
CA ALA A 672 -13.41 2.34 4.05
C ALA A 672 -14.80 2.79 4.53
N LEU A 673 -14.86 3.60 5.59
CA LEU A 673 -16.10 4.22 6.08
C LEU A 673 -16.82 4.98 4.96
N LEU A 674 -16.11 5.85 4.22
CA LEU A 674 -16.69 6.57 3.10
C LEU A 674 -17.19 5.64 1.97
N GLY A 675 -16.67 4.41 1.88
CA GLY A 675 -17.20 3.39 0.98
C GLY A 675 -18.56 2.85 1.39
N GLU A 676 -18.82 2.77 2.70
CA GLU A 676 -20.10 2.32 3.27
C GLU A 676 -21.21 3.35 3.03
N TYR A 677 -20.88 4.65 3.07
CA TYR A 677 -21.83 5.73 2.78
C TYR A 677 -22.02 6.03 1.29
N SER A 678 -21.17 5.48 0.42
CA SER A 678 -21.20 5.63 -1.05
C SER A 678 -21.37 7.08 -1.54
N ASN A 679 -22.61 7.50 -1.84
CA ASN A 679 -22.96 8.83 -2.38
C ASN A 679 -23.53 9.77 -1.31
N THR A 680 -23.66 9.30 -0.08
CA THR A 680 -24.11 10.09 1.06
C THR A 680 -22.92 10.51 1.90
N GLU A 681 -23.15 11.52 2.72
CA GLU A 681 -22.15 12.09 3.59
C GLU A 681 -22.11 11.33 4.92
N ALA A 682 -20.93 10.92 5.36
CA ALA A 682 -20.76 10.27 6.65
C ALA A 682 -21.04 11.27 7.80
N PRO A 683 -21.78 10.87 8.85
CA PRO A 683 -21.98 11.69 10.04
C PRO A 683 -20.67 11.98 10.79
N ALA A 684 -20.57 13.15 11.41
CA ALA A 684 -19.38 13.55 12.17
C ALA A 684 -18.98 12.56 13.28
N GLU A 685 -19.93 11.99 14.01
CA GLU A 685 -19.64 10.99 15.04
C GLU A 685 -19.03 9.71 14.48
N GLU A 686 -19.48 9.26 13.30
CA GLU A 686 -18.94 8.06 12.64
C GLU A 686 -17.52 8.31 12.12
N ILE A 687 -17.26 9.52 11.61
CA ILE A 687 -15.91 9.95 11.22
C ILE A 687 -14.97 9.92 12.45
N TRP A 688 -15.43 10.50 13.57
CA TRP A 688 -14.66 10.51 14.82
C TRP A 688 -14.41 9.10 15.35
N ASN A 689 -15.44 8.25 15.43
CA ASN A 689 -15.35 6.88 15.91
C ASN A 689 -14.41 6.03 15.03
N ALA A 690 -14.44 6.21 13.72
CA ALA A 690 -13.53 5.55 12.80
C ALA A 690 -12.06 5.97 13.06
N ALA A 691 -11.78 7.26 13.27
CA ALA A 691 -10.44 7.72 13.59
C ALA A 691 -9.97 7.23 14.98
N LEU A 692 -10.86 7.30 15.98
CA LEU A 692 -10.59 6.88 17.35
C LEU A 692 -10.34 5.37 17.45
N SER A 693 -11.07 4.55 16.69
CA SER A 693 -10.83 3.09 16.64
C SER A 693 -9.41 2.78 16.15
N VAL A 694 -8.97 3.43 15.06
CA VAL A 694 -7.60 3.28 14.57
C VAL A 694 -6.60 3.72 15.62
N TRP A 695 -6.82 4.84 16.30
CA TRP A 695 -5.92 5.29 17.38
C TRP A 695 -5.77 4.23 18.48
N LYS A 696 -6.89 3.66 18.95
CA LYS A 696 -6.89 2.63 19.99
C LYS A 696 -6.16 1.37 19.52
N ASP A 697 -6.45 0.91 18.32
CA ASP A 697 -5.95 -0.37 17.80
C ASP A 697 -4.52 -0.29 17.22
N LEU A 698 -4.01 0.92 16.95
CA LEU A 698 -2.69 1.07 16.33
C LEU A 698 -1.58 0.57 17.27
N PRO A 699 -0.74 -0.39 16.86
CA PRO A 699 0.33 -0.90 17.70
C PRO A 699 1.39 0.15 17.99
N ASN A 700 1.92 0.18 19.22
CA ASN A 700 3.03 1.04 19.63
C ASN A 700 4.30 0.80 18.77
N SER A 701 4.51 -0.43 18.28
CA SER A 701 5.57 -0.74 17.32
C SER A 701 5.44 0.04 16.01
N THR A 702 4.21 0.34 15.57
CA THR A 702 3.97 1.15 14.36
C THR A 702 4.33 2.60 14.58
N VAL A 703 3.99 3.15 15.76
CA VAL A 703 4.40 4.50 16.16
C VAL A 703 5.92 4.60 16.17
N ALA A 704 6.61 3.70 16.88
CA ALA A 704 8.07 3.68 16.98
C ALA A 704 8.77 3.59 15.62
N ARG A 705 8.29 2.70 14.72
CA ARG A 705 8.85 2.58 13.37
C ARG A 705 8.74 3.85 12.55
N GLY A 706 7.65 4.59 12.71
CA GLY A 706 7.47 5.83 11.96
C GLY A 706 8.46 6.92 12.39
N PHE A 707 8.85 6.98 13.66
CA PHE A 707 9.95 7.84 14.12
C PHE A 707 11.31 7.46 13.50
N ILE A 708 11.65 6.17 13.50
CA ILE A 708 12.89 5.69 12.84
C ILE A 708 12.86 5.98 11.35
N LEU A 709 11.72 5.76 10.69
CA LEU A 709 11.54 6.08 9.28
C LEU A 709 11.77 7.58 9.04
N GLY A 710 11.21 8.45 9.89
CA GLY A 710 11.42 9.90 9.84
C GLY A 710 12.91 10.24 9.92
N LYS A 711 13.65 9.70 10.91
CA LYS A 711 15.10 9.90 11.02
C LYS A 711 15.86 9.46 9.77
N ARG A 712 15.54 8.27 9.23
CA ARG A 712 16.19 7.76 8.00
C ARG A 712 15.87 8.62 6.78
N ILE A 713 14.68 9.23 6.72
CA ILE A 713 14.34 10.23 5.70
C ILE A 713 15.16 11.52 5.90
N LEU A 714 15.33 12.01 7.13
CA LEU A 714 16.14 13.20 7.41
C LEU A 714 17.61 13.01 6.98
N ASN A 715 18.17 11.80 7.14
CA ASN A 715 19.48 11.46 6.57
C ASN A 715 19.52 11.65 5.05
N GLU A 716 18.47 11.24 4.34
CA GLU A 716 18.39 11.38 2.88
C GLU A 716 18.18 12.84 2.45
N VAL A 717 17.48 13.64 3.26
CA VAL A 717 17.38 15.10 3.06
C VAL A 717 18.76 15.75 3.13
N ILE A 718 19.60 15.38 4.10
CA ILE A 718 20.98 15.87 4.21
C ILE A 718 21.78 15.49 2.97
N ARG A 719 21.73 14.21 2.54
CA ARG A 719 22.44 13.71 1.35
C ARG A 719 21.99 14.40 0.07
N SER A 720 20.69 14.66 -0.04
CA SER A 720 20.07 15.33 -1.19
C SER A 720 20.16 16.86 -1.09
N LYS A 721 20.87 17.41 -0.09
CA LYS A 721 21.05 18.85 0.12
C LYS A 721 19.71 19.63 0.20
N GLY A 722 18.70 19.01 0.79
CA GLY A 722 17.37 19.59 0.99
C GLY A 722 16.40 19.39 -0.18
N ASP A 723 16.83 18.76 -1.27
CA ASP A 723 15.94 18.39 -2.38
C ASP A 723 14.98 17.28 -1.96
N ASN A 724 13.75 17.28 -2.52
CA ASN A 724 12.70 16.33 -2.18
C ASN A 724 12.38 15.32 -3.29
N THR A 725 13.13 15.31 -4.40
CA THR A 725 12.91 14.36 -5.50
C THR A 725 13.16 12.92 -5.09
N PHE A 726 13.95 12.70 -4.02
CA PHE A 726 14.19 11.37 -3.45
C PHE A 726 12.90 10.65 -3.02
N LEU A 727 11.84 11.41 -2.67
CA LEU A 727 10.52 10.86 -2.35
C LEU A 727 9.84 10.16 -3.53
N THR A 728 10.34 10.35 -4.75
CA THR A 728 9.81 9.71 -5.98
C THR A 728 10.66 8.56 -6.48
N ARG A 729 11.87 8.38 -5.94
CA ARG A 729 12.76 7.31 -6.39
C ARG A 729 12.26 5.96 -5.85
N LYS A 730 12.33 4.92 -6.69
CA LYS A 730 11.90 3.55 -6.32
C LYS A 730 12.94 2.80 -5.49
N ASP A 731 14.18 3.28 -5.44
CA ASP A 731 15.33 2.66 -4.79
C ASP A 731 15.48 3.02 -3.30
N PHE A 732 14.78 4.06 -2.81
CA PHE A 732 14.80 4.42 -1.41
C PHE A 732 14.05 3.37 -0.57
N HIS A 733 14.81 2.44 0.00
CA HIS A 733 14.36 1.51 1.02
C HIS A 733 14.92 1.92 2.37
N SER A 734 14.03 2.22 3.31
CA SER A 734 14.42 2.61 4.65
C SER A 734 14.68 1.42 5.57
N ASP A 735 14.49 0.17 5.14
CA ASP A 735 14.77 -1.10 5.84
C ASP A 735 14.31 -1.22 7.31
N VAL A 736 13.43 -0.33 7.80
CA VAL A 736 13.02 -0.32 9.21
C VAL A 736 12.39 -1.66 9.64
N ARG A 737 11.52 -2.24 8.81
CA ARG A 737 10.91 -3.56 9.11
C ARG A 737 11.93 -4.71 9.06
N HIS A 738 12.95 -4.55 8.24
CA HIS A 738 14.01 -5.55 8.14
C HIS A 738 14.90 -5.50 9.38
N ASP A 739 15.24 -4.30 9.87
CA ASP A 739 16.21 -4.11 10.94
C ASP A 739 15.65 -4.22 12.36
N PHE A 740 14.34 -4.02 12.53
CA PHE A 740 13.69 -4.03 13.83
C PHE A 740 12.67 -5.16 13.96
N GLU A 741 12.57 -5.71 15.16
CA GLU A 741 11.50 -6.62 15.57
C GLU A 741 10.55 -5.89 16.53
N ASP A 742 9.28 -6.27 16.44
CA ASP A 742 8.21 -5.66 17.22
C ASP A 742 8.31 -6.11 18.67
N THR A 743 8.13 -5.16 19.58
CA THR A 743 7.86 -5.44 20.98
C THR A 743 6.46 -4.95 21.30
N PHE A 744 5.93 -5.36 22.46
CA PHE A 744 4.63 -4.90 22.93
C PHE A 744 4.56 -3.36 23.00
N ASN A 745 5.64 -2.71 23.48
CA ASN A 745 5.69 -1.26 23.70
C ASN A 745 6.39 -0.48 22.57
N GLY A 746 6.87 -1.12 21.50
CA GLY A 746 7.66 -0.43 20.49
C GLY A 746 8.46 -1.38 19.63
N ILE A 747 9.76 -1.14 19.50
CA ILE A 747 10.65 -1.93 18.65
C ILE A 747 12.03 -2.11 19.29
N LYS A 748 12.67 -3.23 18.97
CA LYS A 748 14.07 -3.50 19.33
C LYS A 748 14.85 -3.87 18.08
N LYS A 749 16.13 -3.49 18.04
CA LYS A 749 17.01 -3.79 16.91
C LYS A 749 17.28 -5.29 16.85
N LYS A 750 17.13 -5.90 15.67
CA LYS A 750 17.45 -7.32 15.49
C LYS A 750 18.95 -7.53 15.62
N VAL A 751 19.35 -8.46 16.48
CA VAL A 751 20.73 -8.92 16.57
C VAL A 751 21.02 -9.76 15.33
N ARG A 752 21.87 -9.26 14.43
CA ARG A 752 22.41 -10.08 13.34
C ARG A 752 23.64 -10.80 13.89
N VAL A 753 23.55 -12.11 14.07
CA VAL A 753 24.74 -12.95 14.24
C VAL A 753 25.43 -12.95 12.88
N LEU A 754 26.58 -12.28 12.80
CA LEU A 754 27.44 -12.27 11.61
C LEU A 754 28.03 -13.65 11.35
#